data_AF-A0A954VED0-F1
#
_entry.id   AF-A0A954VED0-F1
#
_cell.length_a   1.000
_cell.length_b   1.000
_cell.length_c   1.000
_cell.angle_alpha   90.00
_cell.angle_beta   90.00
_cell.angle_gamma   90.00
#
_symmetry.space_group_name_H-M   'P 1'
#
loop_
_entity.id
_entity.type
_entity.pdbx_description
1 polymer ?
#
loop_
_entity_poly.entity_id
_entity_poly.type
_entity_poly.pdbx_seq_one_letter_code
_entity_poly.pdbx_strand_id
1 'polypeptide(L)'
;TTAAVEQMLQQLGNGLPPQVGAEIRYVLGMIYLRHGETQNCCLLHNKDSCLLPIHGGGIHTRVDGSRAAIEHPKLAVALAEPNSRRYYEAVWLWNIASMTLGEHPDGVPPPHRMERDRFLSKEKFPRLMNIAPELGLDTNSLCGSVVADDFNGDGYLDLMVSSWDLRDDLRLYFYRPAEGRFADVTGAAGLNGLPGGLNMVQADYNNDGRIDVYVMRGAWLFAAGRHPDSLLRNNGDGTFTDVTHAAGLAEFKYPGQTASWSDYDLDGWLDLYVGGESTRQSRAPCRLYHNNRDGTFTDVADRAGVANGHLTKGVTWGDYDGDRYPDLYVSNLGSNNRLYRNNGDGTFADVAEQAGVANLSKTFPTWFWDYNNDGILDLFVASFDTGIEDVAKYYLQRPVDHGFPRIFRGTESGQFVDMTRELGFVEPTLPMGSNFGDLDNDGYLDIYLGTGSPEYSVIIPNKMYLNRKGDSFVDISEAAGLSHLQKGHGVAFADLDADGDRDIFIQMGGAYTVDKYVDALYENPGFGNSWVWVELVGVKSNRFGVGSKIRVDVEEQGRTRSIYRWVNSGGSFGCNPLRQEIGLGKAERIVSLEVYWPLSDQSQAFSKVPMRQVVRVTEGNDELVVTGLAPTEFAR
;
A
#
# COMPACT_ATOMS: atom_id res chain seq x y z
N THR A 1 -19.96 -0.40 30.56
CA THR A 1 -19.12 0.82 30.54
C THR A 1 -17.79 0.49 31.20
N THR A 2 -16.72 1.24 30.90
CA THR A 2 -15.41 1.06 31.56
C THR A 2 -15.53 1.21 33.08
N ALA A 3 -16.31 2.19 33.55
CA ALA A 3 -16.57 2.40 34.98
C ALA A 3 -17.16 1.16 35.70
N ALA A 4 -18.06 0.42 35.06
CA ALA A 4 -18.62 -0.80 35.65
C ALA A 4 -17.58 -1.92 35.77
N VAL A 5 -16.68 -2.04 34.78
CA VAL A 5 -15.57 -3.01 34.81
C VAL A 5 -14.56 -2.63 35.88
N GLU A 6 -14.21 -1.35 36.02
CA GLU A 6 -13.32 -0.87 37.06
C GLU A 6 -13.88 -1.08 38.47
N GLN A 7 -15.18 -0.82 38.66
CA GLN A 7 -15.87 -1.12 39.91
C GLN A 7 -15.84 -2.62 40.22
N MET A 8 -16.06 -3.47 39.22
CA MET A 8 -15.96 -4.92 39.37
C MET A 8 -14.54 -5.36 39.75
N LEU A 9 -13.50 -4.80 39.13
CA LEU A 9 -12.10 -5.07 39.49
C LEU A 9 -11.80 -4.67 40.94
N GLN A 10 -12.32 -3.53 41.39
CA GLN A 10 -12.19 -3.09 42.79
C GLN A 10 -12.88 -4.05 43.76
N GLN A 11 -14.07 -4.56 43.41
CA GLN A 11 -14.83 -5.51 44.23
C GLN A 11 -14.16 -6.89 44.30
N LEU A 12 -13.62 -7.38 43.18
CA LEU A 12 -12.98 -8.68 43.10
C LEU A 12 -11.59 -8.69 43.76
N GLY A 13 -10.87 -7.56 43.74
CA GLY A 13 -9.56 -7.41 44.38
C GLY A 13 -8.59 -8.53 43.99
N ASN A 14 -8.01 -9.21 44.98
CA ASN A 14 -7.09 -10.35 44.78
C ASN A 14 -7.78 -11.68 44.44
N GLY A 15 -9.12 -11.70 44.28
CA GLY A 15 -9.88 -12.89 43.92
C GLY A 15 -9.79 -13.27 42.44
N LEU A 16 -9.20 -12.40 41.60
CA LEU A 16 -8.97 -12.67 40.18
C LEU A 16 -7.60 -13.32 39.97
N PRO A 17 -7.50 -14.36 39.12
CA PRO A 17 -6.20 -14.86 38.66
C PRO A 17 -5.38 -13.72 38.03
N PRO A 18 -4.08 -13.58 38.35
CA PRO A 18 -3.26 -12.46 37.88
C PRO A 18 -3.30 -12.27 36.36
N GLN A 19 -3.24 -13.36 35.60
CA GLN A 19 -3.28 -13.32 34.13
C GLN A 19 -4.60 -12.72 33.62
N VAL A 20 -5.74 -13.10 34.21
CA VAL A 20 -7.05 -12.52 33.86
C VAL A 20 -7.08 -11.03 34.22
N GLY A 21 -6.50 -10.66 35.35
CA GLY A 21 -6.33 -9.26 35.74
C GLY A 21 -5.50 -8.48 34.72
N ALA A 22 -4.39 -9.04 34.25
CA ALA A 22 -3.51 -8.43 33.25
C ALA A 22 -4.24 -8.19 31.92
N GLU A 23 -5.00 -9.19 31.44
CA GLU A 23 -5.83 -9.08 30.23
C GLU A 23 -6.84 -7.94 30.32
N ILE A 24 -7.64 -7.91 31.39
CA ILE A 24 -8.67 -6.87 31.57
C ILE A 24 -8.02 -5.49 31.65
N ARG A 25 -6.90 -5.36 32.38
CA ARG A 25 -6.17 -4.10 32.51
C ARG A 25 -5.60 -3.64 31.17
N TYR A 26 -5.01 -4.53 30.38
CA TYR A 26 -4.54 -4.19 29.03
C TYR A 26 -5.68 -3.66 28.16
N VAL A 27 -6.82 -4.36 28.13
CA VAL A 27 -8.00 -3.96 27.34
C VAL A 27 -8.53 -2.60 27.79
N LEU A 28 -8.61 -2.33 29.10
CA LEU A 28 -9.00 -1.03 29.62
C LEU A 28 -8.02 0.08 29.20
N GLY A 29 -6.72 -0.16 29.33
CA GLY A 29 -5.69 0.77 28.89
C GLY A 29 -5.82 1.12 27.41
N MET A 30 -6.06 0.10 26.57
CA MET A 30 -6.25 0.27 25.14
C MET A 30 -7.51 1.10 24.85
N ILE A 31 -8.65 0.80 25.46
CA ILE A 31 -9.89 1.58 25.28
C ILE A 31 -9.69 3.05 25.65
N TYR A 32 -9.02 3.32 26.77
CA TYR A 32 -8.73 4.69 27.19
C TYR A 32 -7.76 5.42 26.26
N LEU A 33 -6.75 4.72 25.73
CA LEU A 33 -5.85 5.31 24.75
C LEU A 33 -6.60 5.70 23.48
N ARG A 34 -7.39 4.78 22.92
CA ARG A 34 -8.20 5.02 21.73
C ARG A 34 -9.23 6.14 21.95
N HIS A 35 -9.77 6.26 23.16
CA HIS A 35 -10.61 7.40 23.55
C HIS A 35 -9.83 8.72 23.53
N GLY A 36 -8.60 8.73 24.09
CA GLY A 36 -7.70 9.87 24.02
C GLY A 36 -7.36 10.27 22.59
N GLU A 37 -7.06 9.31 21.72
CA GLU A 37 -6.79 9.56 20.29
C GLU A 37 -8.02 10.10 19.57
N THR A 38 -9.22 9.56 19.83
CA THR A 38 -10.47 10.11 19.27
C THR A 38 -10.62 11.59 19.63
N GLN A 39 -10.36 11.92 20.90
CA GLN A 39 -10.51 13.29 21.41
C GLN A 39 -9.45 14.27 20.90
N ASN A 40 -8.23 13.80 20.66
CA ASN A 40 -7.08 14.65 20.37
C ASN A 40 -6.59 14.52 18.92
N CYS A 41 -6.44 13.32 18.39
CA CYS A 41 -5.99 13.10 17.01
C CYS A 41 -7.12 13.22 15.97
N CYS A 42 -8.36 12.84 16.30
CA CYS A 42 -9.48 12.93 15.36
C CYS A 42 -10.23 14.25 15.48
N LEU A 43 -10.70 14.59 16.69
CA LEU A 43 -11.54 15.79 16.91
C LEU A 43 -10.75 17.10 16.99
N LEU A 44 -9.46 17.03 17.34
CA LEU A 44 -8.55 18.18 17.42
C LEU A 44 -7.33 17.97 16.50
N HIS A 45 -7.59 17.34 15.35
CA HIS A 45 -6.57 16.95 14.39
C HIS A 45 -5.64 18.11 14.00
N ASN A 46 -4.37 17.79 13.85
CA ASN A 46 -3.34 18.68 13.36
C ASN A 46 -2.20 17.86 12.76
N LYS A 47 -1.27 18.54 12.08
CA LYS A 47 -0.12 17.94 11.37
C LYS A 47 0.83 17.04 12.18
N ASP A 48 0.80 17.12 13.52
CA ASP A 48 1.61 16.30 14.43
C ASP A 48 0.78 15.17 15.09
N SER A 49 -0.51 15.06 14.79
CA SER A 49 -1.42 14.12 15.43
C SER A 49 -1.01 12.68 15.16
N CYS A 50 -0.88 11.90 16.24
CA CYS A 50 -0.67 10.45 16.17
C CYS A 50 0.59 10.02 15.38
N LEU A 51 1.62 10.86 15.30
CA LEU A 51 2.94 10.49 14.76
C LEU A 51 3.86 9.98 15.87
N LEU A 52 4.64 8.92 15.60
CA LEU A 52 5.61 8.36 16.54
C LEU A 52 7.03 8.91 16.28
N PRO A 53 7.77 9.39 17.31
CA PRO A 53 7.36 9.54 18.70
C PRO A 53 6.39 10.71 18.88
N ILE A 54 5.41 10.57 19.77
CA ILE A 54 4.45 11.65 20.02
C ILE A 54 5.14 12.77 20.80
N HIS A 55 5.18 13.98 20.23
CA HIS A 55 5.73 15.17 20.86
C HIS A 55 5.15 16.44 20.22
N GLY A 56 5.50 17.62 20.77
CA GLY A 56 5.10 18.90 20.19
C GLY A 56 3.57 19.04 20.10
N GLY A 57 3.04 19.32 18.90
CA GLY A 57 1.59 19.43 18.65
C GLY A 57 0.82 18.12 18.78
N GLY A 58 1.50 16.98 18.83
CA GLY A 58 0.90 15.66 19.04
C GLY A 58 0.57 15.36 20.52
N ILE A 59 1.04 16.17 21.47
CA ILE A 59 0.73 15.98 22.90
C ILE A 59 -0.76 16.26 23.14
N HIS A 60 -1.43 15.33 23.81
CA HIS A 60 -2.87 15.41 24.07
C HIS A 60 -3.20 16.54 25.05
N THR A 61 -4.15 17.39 24.66
CA THR A 61 -4.66 18.49 25.50
C THR A 61 -5.87 18.06 26.32
N ARG A 62 -6.66 17.10 25.81
CA ARG A 62 -7.70 16.39 26.57
C ARG A 62 -7.08 15.14 27.20
N VAL A 63 -6.69 15.27 28.46
CA VAL A 63 -5.77 14.34 29.12
C VAL A 63 -6.45 13.15 29.82
N ASP A 64 -7.76 13.20 30.08
CA ASP A 64 -8.42 12.19 30.92
C ASP A 64 -8.29 10.77 30.35
N GLY A 65 -8.51 10.60 29.03
CA GLY A 65 -8.31 9.33 28.33
C GLY A 65 -6.86 8.85 28.41
N SER A 66 -5.91 9.70 28.02
CA SER A 66 -4.47 9.39 28.09
C SER A 66 -3.97 9.03 29.49
N ARG A 67 -4.45 9.73 30.52
CA ARG A 67 -4.04 9.49 31.90
C ARG A 67 -4.55 8.14 32.41
N ALA A 68 -5.80 7.81 32.11
CA ALA A 68 -6.34 6.48 32.41
C ALA A 68 -5.63 5.38 31.61
N ALA A 69 -5.20 5.68 30.38
CA ALA A 69 -4.45 4.77 29.53
C ALA A 69 -3.04 4.46 30.04
N ILE A 70 -2.46 5.26 30.93
CA ILE A 70 -1.15 4.98 31.54
C ILE A 70 -1.30 4.03 32.75
N GLU A 71 -2.32 4.23 33.57
CA GLU A 71 -2.47 3.48 34.84
C GLU A 71 -2.79 2.01 34.63
N HIS A 72 -3.61 1.67 33.63
CA HIS A 72 -3.99 0.27 33.42
C HIS A 72 -2.86 -0.60 32.84
N PRO A 73 -2.08 -0.17 31.82
CA PRO A 73 -0.94 -0.95 31.32
C PRO A 73 0.15 -1.16 32.37
N LYS A 74 0.42 -0.18 33.25
CA LYS A 74 1.30 -0.35 34.42
C LYS A 74 0.88 -1.55 35.27
N LEU A 75 -0.42 -1.63 35.59
CA LEU A 75 -0.99 -2.73 36.37
C LEU A 75 -0.98 -4.05 35.58
N ALA A 76 -1.21 -4.01 34.27
CA ALA A 76 -1.12 -5.18 33.41
C ALA A 76 0.31 -5.76 33.40
N VAL A 77 1.34 -4.91 33.28
CA VAL A 77 2.75 -5.32 33.36
C VAL A 77 3.08 -5.97 34.71
N ALA A 78 2.55 -5.45 35.82
CA ALA A 78 2.77 -6.01 37.15
C ALA A 78 2.09 -7.37 37.39
N LEU A 79 1.00 -7.66 36.66
CA LEU A 79 0.21 -8.88 36.79
C LEU A 79 0.56 -9.95 35.76
N ALA A 80 1.07 -9.56 34.59
CA ALA A 80 1.43 -10.46 33.51
C ALA A 80 2.65 -11.32 33.87
N GLU A 81 2.70 -12.53 33.31
CA GLU A 81 3.91 -13.34 33.38
C GLU A 81 5.06 -12.60 32.66
N PRO A 82 6.25 -12.46 33.30
CA PRO A 82 7.38 -11.76 32.68
C PRO A 82 7.75 -12.34 31.32
N ASN A 83 8.00 -11.48 30.34
CA ASN A 83 8.32 -11.84 28.95
C ASN A 83 7.20 -12.58 28.19
N SER A 84 5.98 -12.67 28.73
CA SER A 84 4.82 -13.13 27.97
C SER A 84 4.43 -12.11 26.89
N ARG A 85 3.67 -12.56 25.89
CA ARG A 85 3.05 -11.69 24.88
C ARG A 85 2.33 -10.50 25.52
N ARG A 86 1.46 -10.78 26.50
CA ARG A 86 0.68 -9.76 27.21
C ARG A 86 1.55 -8.75 27.96
N TYR A 87 2.67 -9.21 28.53
CA TYR A 87 3.65 -8.32 29.16
C TYR A 87 4.21 -7.30 28.15
N TYR A 88 4.69 -7.76 26.98
CA TYR A 88 5.25 -6.87 25.97
C TYR A 88 4.20 -5.93 25.34
N GLU A 89 2.98 -6.43 25.11
CA GLU A 89 1.86 -5.61 24.65
C GLU A 89 1.52 -4.48 25.63
N ALA A 90 1.48 -4.78 26.93
CA ALA A 90 1.25 -3.78 27.96
C ALA A 90 2.42 -2.79 28.09
N VAL A 91 3.66 -3.25 27.91
CA VAL A 91 4.85 -2.37 27.88
C VAL A 91 4.79 -1.41 26.69
N TRP A 92 4.45 -1.89 25.50
CA TRP A 92 4.24 -1.03 24.31
C TRP A 92 3.21 0.07 24.61
N LEU A 93 2.03 -0.35 25.06
CA LEU A 93 0.91 0.55 25.34
C LEU A 93 1.26 1.59 26.41
N TRP A 94 2.01 1.22 27.45
CA TRP A 94 2.49 2.15 28.46
C TRP A 94 3.41 3.22 27.84
N ASN A 95 4.40 2.85 27.02
CA ASN A 95 5.29 3.83 26.40
C ASN A 95 4.52 4.80 25.51
N ILE A 96 3.61 4.31 24.66
CA ILE A 96 2.77 5.16 23.80
C ILE A 96 1.91 6.11 24.64
N ALA A 97 1.19 5.59 25.64
CA ALA A 97 0.33 6.40 26.51
C ALA A 97 1.14 7.48 27.26
N SER A 98 2.34 7.17 27.74
CA SER A 98 3.24 8.14 28.36
C SER A 98 3.70 9.24 27.39
N MET A 99 3.92 8.93 26.11
CA MET A 99 4.25 9.95 25.10
C MET A 99 3.09 10.92 24.87
N THR A 100 1.83 10.46 24.91
CA THR A 100 0.66 11.33 24.71
C THR A 100 0.56 12.46 25.74
N LEU A 101 1.18 12.31 26.91
CA LEU A 101 1.22 13.33 27.97
C LEU A 101 2.56 14.06 28.06
N GLY A 102 3.51 13.77 27.17
CA GLY A 102 4.88 14.30 27.24
C GLY A 102 5.68 13.79 28.44
N GLU A 103 5.26 12.68 29.05
CA GLU A 103 5.90 12.08 30.23
C GLU A 103 7.01 11.09 29.84
N HIS A 104 7.04 10.63 28.58
CA HIS A 104 8.09 9.75 28.07
C HIS A 104 9.38 10.54 27.76
N PRO A 105 10.59 10.04 28.09
CA PRO A 105 10.87 8.69 28.63
C PRO A 105 10.75 8.55 30.16
N ASP A 106 10.75 9.64 30.92
CA ASP A 106 10.94 9.61 32.38
C ASP A 106 9.78 8.97 33.17
N GLY A 107 8.58 8.96 32.59
CA GLY A 107 7.36 8.33 33.13
C GLY A 107 7.31 6.81 32.97
N VAL A 108 8.31 6.19 32.34
CA VAL A 108 8.44 4.72 32.18
C VAL A 108 9.78 4.26 32.78
N PRO A 109 9.78 3.30 33.73
CA PRO A 109 11.02 2.86 34.38
C PRO A 109 11.89 1.98 33.46
N PRO A 110 13.21 1.91 33.69
CA PRO A 110 14.18 1.29 32.79
C PRO A 110 13.90 -0.13 32.26
N PRO A 111 13.35 -1.11 33.02
CA PRO A 111 13.09 -2.44 32.46
C PRO A 111 11.98 -2.47 31.39
N HIS A 112 11.15 -1.42 31.32
CA HIS A 112 10.00 -1.31 30.42
C HIS A 112 10.14 -0.15 29.42
N ARG A 113 11.17 0.67 29.56
CA ARG A 113 11.32 1.92 28.81
C ARG A 113 11.92 1.67 27.44
N MET A 114 11.28 2.22 26.41
CA MET A 114 11.83 2.31 25.06
C MET A 114 12.58 3.65 24.95
N GLU A 115 13.88 3.61 24.71
CA GLU A 115 14.68 4.84 24.70
C GLU A 115 14.30 5.74 23.49
N ARG A 116 14.29 7.05 23.69
CA ARG A 116 13.76 8.01 22.69
C ARG A 116 14.50 7.91 21.35
N ASP A 117 15.80 7.68 21.38
CA ASP A 117 16.67 7.53 20.21
C ASP A 117 16.26 6.34 19.32
N ARG A 118 15.53 5.36 19.85
CA ARG A 118 15.02 4.22 19.09
C ARG A 118 13.88 4.59 18.14
N PHE A 119 13.18 5.68 18.38
CA PHE A 119 12.09 6.17 17.54
C PHE A 119 12.55 7.17 16.47
N LEU A 120 13.78 7.68 16.58
CA LEU A 120 14.28 8.72 15.69
C LEU A 120 14.89 8.10 14.43
N SER A 121 14.60 8.70 13.29
CA SER A 121 15.27 8.34 12.04
C SER A 121 16.75 8.69 12.13
N LYS A 122 17.62 7.76 11.72
CA LYS A 122 19.06 8.00 11.67
C LYS A 122 19.47 8.85 10.48
N GLU A 123 18.71 8.73 9.39
CA GLU A 123 18.87 9.55 8.21
C GLU A 123 18.08 10.84 8.37
N LYS A 124 18.68 11.96 7.92
CA LYS A 124 17.96 13.22 7.82
C LYS A 124 17.13 13.21 6.54
N PHE A 125 15.90 13.65 6.65
CA PHE A 125 14.99 13.76 5.52
C PHE A 125 14.11 15.01 5.74
N PRO A 126 13.75 15.76 4.68
CA PRO A 126 12.79 16.84 4.83
C PRO A 126 11.44 16.27 5.26
N ARG A 127 10.75 17.00 6.12
CA ARG A 127 9.43 16.59 6.59
C ARG A 127 8.39 16.89 5.51
N LEU A 128 7.57 15.90 5.17
CA LEU A 128 6.40 16.08 4.33
C LEU A 128 5.23 16.55 5.20
N MET A 129 4.42 17.45 4.64
CA MET A 129 3.32 18.07 5.38
C MET A 129 2.00 17.41 5.01
N ASN A 130 1.24 16.95 6.01
CA ASN A 130 -0.14 16.53 5.76
C ASN A 130 -1.00 17.77 5.45
N ILE A 131 -1.51 17.86 4.23
CA ILE A 131 -2.34 18.94 3.71
C ILE A 131 -3.75 18.47 3.29
N ALA A 132 -4.12 17.23 3.62
CA ALA A 132 -5.45 16.69 3.27
C ALA A 132 -6.62 17.59 3.72
N PRO A 133 -6.63 18.15 4.95
CA PRO A 133 -7.73 19.02 5.39
C PRO A 133 -7.88 20.29 4.53
N GLU A 134 -6.76 20.92 4.15
CA GLU A 134 -6.74 22.12 3.32
C GLU A 134 -7.31 21.86 1.92
N LEU A 135 -7.15 20.63 1.41
CA LEU A 135 -7.61 20.21 0.10
C LEU A 135 -8.98 19.52 0.07
N GLY A 136 -9.61 19.31 1.23
CA GLY A 136 -10.90 18.59 1.34
C GLY A 136 -10.78 17.08 1.14
N LEU A 137 -9.61 16.51 1.43
CA LEU A 137 -9.27 15.10 1.29
C LEU A 137 -9.22 14.36 2.64
N ASP A 138 -9.50 15.02 3.77
CA ASP A 138 -9.45 14.48 5.14
C ASP A 138 -10.68 13.65 5.51
N THR A 139 -11.07 12.77 4.59
CA THR A 139 -12.24 11.91 4.74
C THR A 139 -12.09 10.97 5.94
N ASN A 140 -13.03 11.03 6.88
CA ASN A 140 -13.05 10.14 8.04
C ASN A 140 -13.70 8.79 7.71
N SER A 141 -12.88 7.77 7.44
CA SER A 141 -13.32 6.47 6.89
C SER A 141 -12.74 5.28 7.66
N LEU A 142 -13.32 4.10 7.41
CA LEU A 142 -12.69 2.82 7.75
C LEU A 142 -11.69 2.42 6.67
N CYS A 143 -10.92 1.37 6.94
CA CYS A 143 -9.99 0.80 5.98
C CYS A 143 -10.63 0.60 4.59
N GLY A 144 -9.84 0.80 3.56
CA GLY A 144 -10.25 0.81 2.17
C GLY A 144 -9.05 1.07 1.27
N SER A 145 -9.31 1.67 0.12
CA SER A 145 -8.34 1.77 -0.97
C SER A 145 -8.37 3.11 -1.68
N VAL A 146 -7.28 3.43 -2.35
CA VAL A 146 -7.14 4.60 -3.24
C VAL A 146 -6.68 4.16 -4.63
N VAL A 147 -7.18 4.84 -5.64
CA VAL A 147 -6.73 4.77 -7.03
C VAL A 147 -6.39 6.19 -7.47
N ALA A 148 -5.13 6.43 -7.83
CA ALA A 148 -4.68 7.71 -8.38
C ALA A 148 -4.42 7.55 -9.89
N ASP A 149 -5.26 8.16 -10.73
CA ASP A 149 -5.08 8.20 -12.19
C ASP A 149 -5.89 9.35 -12.79
N ASP A 150 -5.68 9.67 -14.07
CA ASP A 150 -6.44 10.68 -14.80
C ASP A 150 -7.79 10.10 -15.28
N PHE A 151 -8.84 10.29 -14.47
CA PHE A 151 -10.17 9.75 -14.79
C PHE A 151 -10.93 10.61 -15.79
N ASN A 152 -10.56 11.88 -15.97
CA ASN A 152 -11.33 12.85 -16.74
C ASN A 152 -10.64 13.25 -18.07
N GLY A 153 -9.38 12.86 -18.27
CA GLY A 153 -8.59 13.06 -19.48
C GLY A 153 -7.94 14.45 -19.59
N ASP A 154 -7.81 15.20 -18.48
CA ASP A 154 -7.20 16.53 -18.47
C ASP A 154 -5.68 16.54 -18.21
N GLY A 155 -5.10 15.36 -17.95
CA GLY A 155 -3.68 15.16 -17.67
C GLY A 155 -3.27 15.34 -16.21
N TYR A 156 -4.15 15.87 -15.36
CA TYR A 156 -3.94 15.93 -13.91
C TYR A 156 -4.46 14.65 -13.26
N LEU A 157 -3.87 14.27 -12.13
CA LEU A 157 -4.26 13.06 -11.43
C LEU A 157 -5.45 13.33 -10.51
N ASP A 158 -6.43 12.44 -10.60
CA ASP A 158 -7.61 12.41 -9.77
C ASP A 158 -7.51 11.28 -8.75
N LEU A 159 -8.37 11.28 -7.72
CA LEU A 159 -8.38 10.26 -6.67
C LEU A 159 -9.75 9.59 -6.58
N MET A 160 -9.81 8.28 -6.72
CA MET A 160 -10.95 7.48 -6.28
C MET A 160 -10.62 6.78 -4.97
N VAL A 161 -11.42 7.00 -3.93
CA VAL A 161 -11.19 6.48 -2.58
C VAL A 161 -12.39 5.63 -2.16
N SER A 162 -12.12 4.53 -1.46
CA SER A 162 -13.12 3.60 -0.96
C SER A 162 -13.00 3.38 0.54
N SER A 163 -14.08 2.87 1.12
CA SER A 163 -14.08 2.31 2.47
C SER A 163 -14.78 0.95 2.48
N TRP A 164 -14.34 0.04 3.33
CA TRP A 164 -14.86 -1.33 3.34
C TRP A 164 -16.23 -1.46 4.02
N ASP A 165 -16.70 -0.43 4.75
CA ASP A 165 -18.04 -0.41 5.32
C ASP A 165 -19.07 -0.28 4.19
N LEU A 166 -20.02 -1.20 4.11
CA LEU A 166 -21.07 -1.16 3.07
C LEU A 166 -22.01 0.04 3.18
N ARG A 167 -21.91 0.84 4.24
CA ARG A 167 -22.67 2.09 4.44
C ARG A 167 -21.90 3.33 3.98
N ASP A 168 -20.61 3.20 3.74
CA ASP A 168 -19.77 4.27 3.22
C ASP A 168 -19.71 4.12 1.69
N ASP A 169 -20.00 5.22 0.97
CA ASP A 169 -19.96 5.25 -0.50
C ASP A 169 -18.51 5.32 -1.01
N LEU A 170 -18.29 4.87 -2.25
CA LEU A 170 -17.12 5.29 -3.03
C LEU A 170 -17.07 6.80 -3.15
N ARG A 171 -15.87 7.37 -3.22
CA ARG A 171 -15.66 8.80 -3.43
C ARG A 171 -14.76 9.04 -4.61
N LEU A 172 -15.09 10.03 -5.42
CA LEU A 172 -14.27 10.48 -6.54
C LEU A 172 -13.98 11.96 -6.40
N TYR A 173 -12.70 12.29 -6.45
CA TYR A 173 -12.19 13.64 -6.34
C TYR A 173 -11.46 14.01 -7.63
N PHE A 174 -11.95 15.05 -8.30
CA PHE A 174 -11.22 15.63 -9.43
C PHE A 174 -10.31 16.75 -8.97
N TYR A 175 -9.05 16.72 -9.41
CA TYR A 175 -8.15 17.83 -9.15
C TYR A 175 -8.57 19.06 -9.97
N ARG A 176 -8.54 20.23 -9.32
CA ARG A 176 -8.86 21.52 -9.93
C ARG A 176 -7.58 22.34 -9.99
N PRO A 177 -6.78 22.23 -11.06
CA PRO A 177 -5.46 22.88 -11.14
C PRO A 177 -5.53 24.40 -11.00
N ALA A 178 -6.59 25.03 -11.52
CA ALA A 178 -6.81 26.47 -11.38
C ALA A 178 -7.10 26.92 -9.93
N GLU A 179 -7.53 26.00 -9.07
CA GLU A 179 -7.87 26.26 -7.67
C GLU A 179 -6.86 25.64 -6.69
N GLY A 180 -5.96 24.77 -7.15
CA GLY A 180 -5.00 24.04 -6.31
C GLY A 180 -5.64 23.07 -5.33
N ARG A 181 -6.81 22.51 -5.63
CA ARG A 181 -7.63 21.71 -4.68
C ARG A 181 -8.45 20.64 -5.36
N PHE A 182 -8.95 19.70 -4.57
CA PHE A 182 -9.79 18.61 -5.06
C PHE A 182 -11.28 18.93 -4.89
N ALA A 183 -12.07 18.57 -5.91
CA ALA A 183 -13.52 18.67 -5.88
C ALA A 183 -14.14 17.28 -5.75
N ASP A 184 -14.95 17.06 -4.71
CA ASP A 184 -15.79 15.86 -4.61
C ASP A 184 -16.86 15.89 -5.71
N VAL A 185 -16.74 14.96 -6.67
CA VAL A 185 -17.64 14.80 -7.81
C VAL A 185 -18.46 13.52 -7.72
N THR A 186 -18.44 12.82 -6.58
CA THR A 186 -19.06 11.49 -6.39
C THR A 186 -20.49 11.41 -6.93
N GLY A 187 -21.32 12.38 -6.57
CA GLY A 187 -22.71 12.41 -7.03
C GLY A 187 -22.86 12.73 -8.51
N ALA A 188 -22.04 13.64 -9.04
CA ALA A 188 -22.04 13.98 -10.46
C ALA A 188 -21.52 12.82 -11.33
N ALA A 189 -20.59 12.03 -10.80
CA ALA A 189 -20.02 10.85 -11.44
C ALA A 189 -20.96 9.63 -11.45
N GLY A 190 -22.11 9.72 -10.78
CA GLY A 190 -23.08 8.62 -10.69
C GLY A 190 -22.70 7.53 -9.69
N LEU A 191 -21.79 7.82 -8.74
CA LEU A 191 -21.28 6.84 -7.78
C LEU A 191 -22.07 6.79 -6.46
N ASN A 192 -23.01 7.71 -6.24
CA ASN A 192 -23.84 7.74 -5.02
C ASN A 192 -24.58 6.42 -4.80
N GLY A 193 -24.47 5.87 -3.59
CA GLY A 193 -25.11 4.61 -3.21
C GLY A 193 -24.44 3.35 -3.78
N LEU A 194 -23.31 3.48 -4.49
CA LEU A 194 -22.40 2.36 -4.71
C LEU A 194 -21.50 2.21 -3.48
N PRO A 195 -21.66 1.14 -2.69
CA PRO A 195 -20.85 0.93 -1.50
C PRO A 195 -19.37 0.88 -1.87
N GLY A 196 -18.52 1.35 -0.97
CA GLY A 196 -17.08 1.15 -1.10
C GLY A 196 -16.67 -0.32 -1.08
N GLY A 197 -15.36 -0.54 -1.12
CA GLY A 197 -14.75 -1.86 -1.06
C GLY A 197 -13.53 -1.85 -0.14
N LEU A 198 -13.04 -3.05 0.19
CA LEU A 198 -11.81 -3.16 0.94
C LEU A 198 -10.61 -2.78 0.06
N ASN A 199 -10.70 -3.02 -1.25
CA ASN A 199 -9.65 -2.72 -2.20
C ASN A 199 -10.21 -2.34 -3.59
N MET A 200 -9.44 -1.61 -4.38
CA MET A 200 -9.72 -1.24 -5.76
C MET A 200 -8.47 -1.40 -6.63
N VAL A 201 -8.63 -1.70 -7.91
CA VAL A 201 -7.55 -1.69 -8.91
C VAL A 201 -8.02 -1.11 -10.23
N GLN A 202 -7.16 -0.30 -10.86
CA GLN A 202 -7.45 0.39 -12.13
C GLN A 202 -7.00 -0.42 -13.35
N ALA A 203 -7.73 -0.30 -14.46
CA ALA A 203 -7.37 -0.84 -15.78
C ALA A 203 -8.25 -0.23 -16.87
N ASP A 204 -7.83 -0.34 -18.13
CA ASP A 204 -8.73 -0.19 -19.28
C ASP A 204 -9.16 -1.58 -19.74
N TYR A 205 -10.28 -2.07 -19.22
CA TYR A 205 -10.68 -3.46 -19.46
C TYR A 205 -11.22 -3.68 -20.88
N ASN A 206 -11.65 -2.60 -21.55
CA ASN A 206 -12.32 -2.67 -22.84
C ASN A 206 -11.51 -2.02 -24.00
N ASN A 207 -10.28 -1.60 -23.72
CA ASN A 207 -9.33 -0.96 -24.64
C ASN A 207 -9.84 0.36 -25.27
N ASP A 208 -10.72 1.08 -24.59
CA ASP A 208 -11.31 2.33 -25.07
C ASP A 208 -10.49 3.60 -24.74
N GLY A 209 -9.38 3.43 -24.02
CA GLY A 209 -8.46 4.50 -23.62
C GLY A 209 -8.90 5.29 -22.40
N ARG A 210 -9.76 4.71 -21.56
CA ARG A 210 -10.17 5.30 -20.29
C ARG A 210 -9.89 4.37 -19.13
N ILE A 211 -9.59 4.95 -17.98
CA ILE A 211 -9.34 4.20 -16.76
C ILE A 211 -10.66 3.78 -16.13
N ASP A 212 -10.91 2.47 -16.10
CA ASP A 212 -11.96 1.79 -15.38
C ASP A 212 -11.46 1.31 -14.00
N VAL A 213 -12.38 0.95 -13.11
CA VAL A 213 -12.04 0.54 -11.73
C VAL A 213 -12.75 -0.75 -11.33
N TYR A 214 -12.00 -1.74 -10.84
CA TYR A 214 -12.53 -2.94 -10.18
C TYR A 214 -12.52 -2.76 -8.66
N VAL A 215 -13.69 -2.91 -8.02
CA VAL A 215 -13.90 -2.70 -6.58
C VAL A 215 -14.19 -4.05 -5.91
N MET A 216 -13.34 -4.44 -4.96
CA MET A 216 -13.38 -5.73 -4.27
C MET A 216 -14.05 -5.64 -2.91
N ARG A 217 -14.89 -6.63 -2.58
CA ARG A 217 -15.65 -6.66 -1.33
C ARG A 217 -15.58 -8.01 -0.62
N GLY A 218 -15.98 -7.98 0.65
CA GLY A 218 -16.34 -9.18 1.40
C GLY A 218 -15.23 -9.81 2.24
N ALA A 219 -13.98 -9.83 1.78
CA ALA A 219 -12.77 -10.31 2.47
C ALA A 219 -12.94 -10.80 3.94
N TRP A 220 -12.59 -9.98 4.93
CA TRP A 220 -12.50 -10.35 6.35
C TRP A 220 -13.85 -10.72 7.02
N LEU A 221 -14.94 -10.75 6.26
CA LEU A 221 -16.24 -11.25 6.68
C LEU A 221 -16.41 -12.75 6.40
N PHE A 222 -15.43 -13.40 5.76
CA PHE A 222 -15.42 -14.84 5.46
C PHE A 222 -16.71 -15.29 4.78
N ALA A 223 -17.44 -16.25 5.35
CA ALA A 223 -18.70 -16.75 4.80
C ALA A 223 -19.80 -15.68 4.69
N ALA A 224 -19.75 -14.63 5.53
CA ALA A 224 -20.65 -13.49 5.42
C ALA A 224 -20.20 -12.49 4.33
N GLY A 225 -18.97 -12.60 3.84
CA GLY A 225 -18.37 -11.75 2.81
C GLY A 225 -18.73 -12.12 1.38
N ARG A 226 -19.85 -12.80 1.13
CA ARG A 226 -20.30 -13.13 -0.22
C ARG A 226 -21.01 -11.94 -0.86
N HIS A 227 -20.29 -10.83 -0.96
CA HIS A 227 -20.74 -9.59 -1.58
C HIS A 227 -20.33 -9.60 -3.06
N PRO A 228 -21.12 -8.97 -3.96
CA PRO A 228 -20.66 -8.74 -5.32
C PRO A 228 -19.56 -7.68 -5.33
N ASP A 229 -18.51 -7.96 -6.10
CA ASP A 229 -17.54 -6.95 -6.53
C ASP A 229 -18.21 -6.01 -7.56
N SER A 230 -17.56 -4.90 -7.91
CA SER A 230 -18.02 -4.01 -8.98
C SER A 230 -16.93 -3.81 -10.04
N LEU A 231 -17.29 -3.83 -11.32
CA LEU A 231 -16.48 -3.28 -12.42
C LEU A 231 -17.15 -1.99 -12.89
N LEU A 232 -16.48 -0.86 -12.64
CA LEU A 232 -16.95 0.47 -12.95
C LEU A 232 -16.30 0.94 -14.25
N ARG A 233 -17.08 0.99 -15.33
CA ARG A 233 -16.64 1.51 -16.62
C ARG A 233 -16.67 3.04 -16.62
N ASN A 234 -15.57 3.68 -16.98
CA ASN A 234 -15.51 5.12 -17.21
C ASN A 234 -16.15 5.47 -18.57
N ASN A 235 -17.16 6.34 -18.55
CA ASN A 235 -17.90 6.72 -19.75
C ASN A 235 -17.20 7.82 -20.57
N GLY A 236 -16.14 8.45 -20.05
CA GLY A 236 -15.39 9.52 -20.72
C GLY A 236 -16.02 10.90 -20.63
N ASP A 237 -17.09 11.05 -19.84
CA ASP A 237 -17.79 12.31 -19.59
C ASP A 237 -17.76 12.70 -18.09
N GLY A 238 -16.84 12.08 -17.33
CA GLY A 238 -16.73 12.24 -15.88
C GLY A 238 -17.69 11.35 -15.08
N THR A 239 -18.42 10.44 -15.73
CA THR A 239 -19.33 9.49 -15.07
C THR A 239 -18.90 8.03 -15.21
N PHE A 240 -19.38 7.18 -14.31
CA PHE A 240 -19.11 5.74 -14.30
C PHE A 240 -20.39 4.91 -14.43
N THR A 241 -20.28 3.76 -15.07
CA THR A 241 -21.34 2.75 -15.15
C THR A 241 -20.87 1.45 -14.49
N ASP A 242 -21.61 0.93 -13.51
CA ASP A 242 -21.37 -0.43 -13.01
C ASP A 242 -21.81 -1.44 -14.09
N VAL A 243 -20.83 -2.10 -14.72
CA VAL A 243 -21.02 -3.08 -15.80
C VAL A 243 -20.85 -4.53 -15.32
N THR A 244 -20.76 -4.77 -14.01
CA THR A 244 -20.40 -6.09 -13.42
C THR A 244 -21.26 -7.23 -13.95
N HIS A 245 -22.58 -7.01 -14.06
CA HIS A 245 -23.50 -8.00 -14.60
C HIS A 245 -23.30 -8.23 -16.10
N ALA A 246 -23.14 -7.15 -16.86
CA ALA A 246 -22.92 -7.24 -18.31
C ALA A 246 -21.57 -7.92 -18.62
N ALA A 247 -20.56 -7.70 -17.78
CA ALA A 247 -19.23 -8.29 -17.91
C ALA A 247 -19.15 -9.78 -17.49
N GLY A 248 -20.24 -10.35 -16.95
CA GLY A 248 -20.24 -11.74 -16.46
C GLY A 248 -19.55 -11.94 -15.11
N LEU A 249 -19.23 -10.87 -14.39
CA LEU A 249 -18.52 -10.93 -13.11
C LEU A 249 -19.45 -11.01 -11.89
N ALA A 250 -20.76 -10.79 -12.08
CA ALA A 250 -21.72 -10.70 -10.97
C ALA A 250 -22.20 -12.05 -10.39
N GLU A 251 -22.05 -13.15 -11.13
CA GLU A 251 -22.60 -14.46 -10.71
C GLU A 251 -21.84 -15.08 -9.53
N PHE A 252 -20.59 -14.68 -9.28
CA PHE A 252 -19.69 -15.36 -8.32
C PHE A 252 -19.31 -14.46 -7.13
N LYS A 253 -19.88 -14.76 -5.97
CA LYS A 253 -19.70 -14.00 -4.72
C LYS A 253 -18.74 -14.69 -3.76
N TYR A 254 -17.44 -14.54 -3.98
CA TYR A 254 -16.41 -14.98 -3.04
C TYR A 254 -15.77 -13.77 -2.37
N PRO A 255 -15.51 -13.82 -1.05
CA PRO A 255 -14.75 -12.77 -0.38
C PRO A 255 -13.36 -12.68 -1.02
N GLY A 256 -13.05 -11.50 -1.55
CA GLY A 256 -11.75 -11.18 -2.16
C GLY A 256 -11.21 -9.87 -1.62
N GLN A 257 -9.90 -9.78 -1.50
CA GLN A 257 -9.18 -8.61 -0.99
C GLN A 257 -8.24 -8.00 -2.03
N THR A 258 -7.77 -8.80 -2.98
CA THR A 258 -6.66 -8.43 -3.87
C THR A 258 -6.97 -8.92 -5.27
N ALA A 259 -6.59 -8.12 -6.25
CA ALA A 259 -6.68 -8.46 -7.65
C ALA A 259 -5.55 -7.73 -8.39
N SER A 260 -5.21 -8.19 -9.58
CA SER A 260 -4.27 -7.51 -10.46
C SER A 260 -4.56 -7.85 -11.92
N TRP A 261 -4.34 -6.86 -12.77
CA TRP A 261 -4.57 -6.94 -14.21
C TRP A 261 -3.29 -7.26 -14.96
N SER A 262 -3.38 -8.11 -15.98
CA SER A 262 -2.27 -8.40 -16.90
C SER A 262 -2.79 -8.99 -18.20
N ASP A 263 -2.04 -8.81 -19.29
CA ASP A 263 -2.27 -9.44 -20.59
C ASP A 263 -1.49 -10.78 -20.61
N TYR A 264 -2.02 -11.81 -19.93
CA TYR A 264 -1.23 -13.01 -19.61
C TYR A 264 -0.99 -13.91 -20.82
N ASP A 265 -1.87 -13.86 -21.82
CA ASP A 265 -1.77 -14.63 -23.05
C ASP A 265 -1.27 -13.80 -24.24
N LEU A 266 -0.82 -12.57 -23.99
CA LEU A 266 -0.27 -11.64 -24.98
C LEU A 266 -1.21 -11.53 -26.18
N ASP A 267 -2.40 -11.04 -25.90
CA ASP A 267 -3.52 -10.98 -26.82
C ASP A 267 -3.99 -9.53 -27.08
N GLY A 268 -3.44 -8.58 -26.30
CA GLY A 268 -3.69 -7.14 -26.33
C GLY A 268 -4.76 -6.66 -25.36
N TRP A 269 -5.42 -7.55 -24.62
CA TRP A 269 -6.50 -7.24 -23.68
C TRP A 269 -6.10 -7.61 -22.26
N LEU A 270 -6.49 -6.77 -21.30
CA LEU A 270 -6.20 -7.06 -19.91
C LEU A 270 -7.16 -8.11 -19.36
N ASP A 271 -6.59 -9.15 -18.77
CA ASP A 271 -7.24 -10.17 -17.97
C ASP A 271 -7.12 -9.85 -16.48
N LEU A 272 -7.97 -10.46 -15.67
CA LEU A 272 -8.08 -10.15 -14.25
C LEU A 272 -7.86 -11.40 -13.39
N TYR A 273 -6.85 -11.38 -12.53
CA TYR A 273 -6.72 -12.38 -11.47
C TYR A 273 -7.26 -11.83 -10.15
N VAL A 274 -8.23 -12.52 -9.54
CA VAL A 274 -8.83 -12.14 -8.26
C VAL A 274 -8.46 -13.15 -7.19
N GLY A 275 -7.79 -12.67 -6.14
CA GLY A 275 -7.43 -13.42 -4.95
C GLY A 275 -8.65 -13.68 -4.06
N GLY A 276 -8.95 -14.95 -3.82
CA GLY A 276 -10.03 -15.38 -2.93
C GLY A 276 -9.54 -15.75 -1.53
N GLU A 277 -10.34 -15.46 -0.51
CA GLU A 277 -10.02 -15.76 0.89
C GLU A 277 -10.52 -17.15 1.33
N SER A 278 -9.98 -18.22 0.73
CA SER A 278 -10.36 -19.57 1.10
C SER A 278 -9.84 -19.97 2.47
N THR A 279 -10.73 -20.52 3.30
CA THR A 279 -10.42 -21.13 4.60
C THR A 279 -11.10 -22.49 4.72
N ARG A 280 -10.85 -23.21 5.82
CA ARG A 280 -11.58 -24.46 6.12
C ARG A 280 -13.10 -24.27 6.22
N GLN A 281 -13.57 -23.06 6.52
CA GLN A 281 -14.99 -22.75 6.77
C GLN A 281 -15.65 -22.00 5.61
N SER A 282 -14.88 -21.34 4.76
CA SER A 282 -15.37 -20.57 3.62
C SER A 282 -14.57 -20.93 2.38
N ARG A 283 -15.22 -21.60 1.43
CA ARG A 283 -14.62 -21.85 0.10
C ARG A 283 -14.74 -20.59 -0.74
N ALA A 284 -13.60 -20.05 -1.15
CA ALA A 284 -13.44 -18.82 -1.93
C ALA A 284 -12.16 -18.89 -2.76
N PRO A 285 -12.08 -19.76 -3.79
CA PRO A 285 -10.86 -19.94 -4.55
C PRO A 285 -10.52 -18.67 -5.35
N CYS A 286 -9.25 -18.51 -5.70
CA CYS A 286 -8.83 -17.51 -6.66
C CYS A 286 -9.38 -17.82 -8.06
N ARG A 287 -9.52 -16.78 -8.87
CA ARG A 287 -10.12 -16.81 -10.21
C ARG A 287 -9.23 -16.07 -11.19
N LEU A 288 -9.08 -16.60 -12.40
CA LEU A 288 -8.41 -15.94 -13.51
C LEU A 288 -9.49 -15.69 -14.55
N TYR A 289 -9.88 -14.44 -14.73
CA TYR A 289 -10.90 -14.03 -15.67
C TYR A 289 -10.23 -13.62 -16.98
N HIS A 290 -10.34 -14.48 -17.99
CA HIS A 290 -9.91 -14.18 -19.34
C HIS A 290 -10.89 -13.22 -20.01
N ASN A 291 -10.37 -12.18 -20.64
CA ASN A 291 -11.14 -11.17 -21.35
C ASN A 291 -11.56 -11.67 -22.74
N ASN A 292 -12.86 -11.83 -22.97
CA ASN A 292 -13.38 -12.35 -24.24
C ASN A 292 -13.37 -11.30 -25.37
N ARG A 293 -12.84 -10.08 -25.12
CA ARG A 293 -12.72 -8.96 -26.07
C ARG A 293 -14.05 -8.38 -26.56
N ASP A 294 -15.13 -8.70 -25.88
CA ASP A 294 -16.48 -8.19 -26.13
C ASP A 294 -17.08 -7.50 -24.89
N GLY A 295 -16.22 -7.21 -23.90
CA GLY A 295 -16.59 -6.64 -22.62
C GLY A 295 -17.04 -7.66 -21.58
N THR A 296 -16.97 -8.97 -21.89
CA THR A 296 -17.27 -10.06 -20.95
C THR A 296 -16.02 -10.86 -20.57
N PHE A 297 -16.13 -11.61 -19.47
CA PHE A 297 -15.04 -12.43 -18.94
C PHE A 297 -15.44 -13.90 -18.78
N THR A 298 -14.47 -14.79 -18.90
CA THR A 298 -14.59 -16.23 -18.60
C THR A 298 -13.63 -16.59 -17.47
N ASP A 299 -14.08 -17.29 -16.42
CA ASP A 299 -13.16 -17.85 -15.42
C ASP A 299 -12.44 -19.08 -15.96
N VAL A 300 -11.11 -19.04 -15.95
CA VAL A 300 -10.20 -20.00 -16.55
C VAL A 300 -9.18 -20.55 -15.56
N ALA A 301 -9.30 -20.24 -14.26
CA ALA A 301 -8.29 -20.59 -13.26
C ALA A 301 -7.95 -22.09 -13.24
N ASP A 302 -8.97 -22.95 -13.28
CA ASP A 302 -8.79 -24.41 -13.25
C ASP A 302 -8.09 -24.92 -14.52
N ARG A 303 -8.48 -24.42 -15.70
CA ARG A 303 -7.89 -24.87 -16.99
C ARG A 303 -6.47 -24.34 -17.19
N ALA A 304 -6.19 -23.13 -16.70
CA ALA A 304 -4.87 -22.50 -16.76
C ALA A 304 -3.90 -23.08 -15.71
N GLY A 305 -4.39 -23.80 -14.70
CA GLY A 305 -3.56 -24.40 -13.65
C GLY A 305 -3.18 -23.44 -12.51
N VAL A 306 -3.89 -22.31 -12.38
CA VAL A 306 -3.64 -21.28 -11.36
C VAL A 306 -4.69 -21.27 -10.24
N ALA A 307 -5.58 -22.26 -10.20
CA ALA A 307 -6.55 -22.40 -9.12
C ALA A 307 -5.85 -22.45 -7.75
N ASN A 308 -6.18 -21.48 -6.88
CA ASN A 308 -5.61 -21.38 -5.54
C ASN A 308 -6.72 -21.35 -4.49
N GLY A 309 -6.75 -22.38 -3.64
CA GLY A 309 -7.76 -22.55 -2.58
C GLY A 309 -7.28 -22.15 -1.19
N HIS A 310 -6.38 -21.16 -1.10
CA HIS A 310 -5.78 -20.69 0.15
C HIS A 310 -6.29 -19.30 0.54
N LEU A 311 -5.89 -18.81 1.71
CA LEU A 311 -6.27 -17.48 2.21
C LEU A 311 -5.38 -16.40 1.55
N THR A 312 -5.69 -16.04 0.30
CA THR A 312 -4.86 -15.12 -0.49
C THR A 312 -4.92 -13.69 0.01
N LYS A 313 -3.76 -13.03 0.09
CA LYS A 313 -3.61 -11.66 0.60
C LYS A 313 -2.90 -10.69 -0.36
N GLY A 314 -2.18 -11.20 -1.35
CA GLY A 314 -1.58 -10.39 -2.41
C GLY A 314 -1.47 -11.19 -3.70
N VAL A 315 -1.70 -10.54 -4.83
CA VAL A 315 -1.50 -11.08 -6.17
C VAL A 315 -0.74 -10.04 -7.00
N THR A 316 0.28 -10.46 -7.73
CA THR A 316 1.08 -9.57 -8.56
C THR A 316 1.59 -10.28 -9.80
N TRP A 317 1.63 -9.54 -10.91
CA TRP A 317 2.12 -10.02 -12.20
C TRP A 317 3.50 -9.44 -12.51
N GLY A 318 4.36 -10.23 -13.14
CA GLY A 318 5.65 -9.78 -13.63
C GLY A 318 6.35 -10.87 -14.43
N ASP A 319 7.02 -10.49 -15.52
CA ASP A 319 7.91 -11.37 -16.30
C ASP A 319 9.24 -11.49 -15.53
N TYR A 320 9.28 -12.41 -14.56
CA TYR A 320 10.40 -12.46 -13.59
C TYR A 320 11.62 -13.19 -14.15
N ASP A 321 11.44 -14.06 -15.15
CA ASP A 321 12.50 -14.82 -15.79
C ASP A 321 12.91 -14.27 -17.17
N GLY A 322 12.25 -13.21 -17.64
CA GLY A 322 12.59 -12.51 -18.88
C GLY A 322 12.19 -13.28 -20.13
N ASP A 323 11.23 -14.20 -20.03
CA ASP A 323 10.77 -15.04 -21.14
C ASP A 323 9.67 -14.39 -21.98
N ARG A 324 9.29 -13.13 -21.64
CA ARG A 324 8.27 -12.25 -22.24
C ARG A 324 6.86 -12.46 -21.69
N TYR A 325 6.55 -13.60 -21.09
CA TYR A 325 5.19 -13.89 -20.63
C TYR A 325 5.02 -13.47 -19.16
N PRO A 326 3.97 -12.70 -18.82
CA PRO A 326 3.74 -12.33 -17.43
C PRO A 326 3.49 -13.57 -16.55
N ASP A 327 4.26 -13.70 -15.48
CA ASP A 327 4.08 -14.71 -14.43
C ASP A 327 3.28 -14.16 -13.26
N LEU A 328 2.73 -15.05 -12.44
CA LEU A 328 1.84 -14.68 -11.34
C LEU A 328 2.38 -15.15 -9.99
N TYR A 329 2.66 -14.21 -9.08
CA TYR A 329 2.95 -14.52 -7.69
C TYR A 329 1.71 -14.33 -6.80
N VAL A 330 1.45 -15.31 -5.92
CA VAL A 330 0.31 -15.30 -4.99
C VAL A 330 0.79 -15.49 -3.56
N SER A 331 0.55 -14.48 -2.74
CA SER A 331 0.80 -14.45 -1.30
C SER A 331 -0.38 -15.04 -0.54
N ASN A 332 -0.12 -16.01 0.35
CA ASN A 332 -1.12 -16.74 1.12
C ASN A 332 -0.87 -16.64 2.64
N LEU A 333 -1.90 -16.24 3.38
CA LEU A 333 -1.84 -16.16 4.83
C LEU A 333 -2.01 -17.54 5.47
N GLY A 334 -0.96 -18.08 6.07
CA GLY A 334 -1.02 -19.37 6.77
C GLY A 334 -0.84 -20.59 5.86
N SER A 335 -0.37 -20.41 4.62
CA SER A 335 -0.12 -21.47 3.64
C SER A 335 1.01 -21.06 2.70
N ASN A 336 1.61 -22.02 2.00
CA ASN A 336 2.69 -21.70 1.05
C ASN A 336 2.24 -20.71 -0.01
N ASN A 337 3.12 -19.78 -0.36
CA ASN A 337 2.94 -18.89 -1.50
C ASN A 337 3.10 -19.68 -2.81
N ARG A 338 2.62 -19.09 -3.91
CA ARG A 338 2.69 -19.66 -5.26
C ARG A 338 3.45 -18.70 -6.17
N LEU A 339 4.22 -19.26 -7.10
CA LEU A 339 4.82 -18.55 -8.23
C LEU A 339 4.46 -19.38 -9.45
N TYR A 340 3.45 -18.93 -10.17
CA TYR A 340 2.95 -19.58 -11.37
C TYR A 340 3.73 -19.02 -12.57
N ARG A 341 4.68 -19.79 -13.07
CA ARG A 341 5.41 -19.46 -14.29
C ARG A 341 4.52 -19.74 -15.49
N ASN A 342 4.38 -18.76 -16.36
CA ASN A 342 3.58 -18.85 -17.58
C ASN A 342 4.30 -19.75 -18.59
N ASN A 343 3.59 -20.70 -19.22
CA ASN A 343 4.17 -21.60 -20.21
C ASN A 343 4.07 -21.04 -21.65
N GLY A 344 3.41 -19.89 -21.84
CA GLY A 344 3.18 -19.26 -23.15
C GLY A 344 2.08 -19.92 -23.98
N ASP A 345 1.35 -20.89 -23.42
CA ASP A 345 0.23 -21.59 -24.06
C ASP A 345 -1.11 -21.40 -23.33
N GLY A 346 -1.16 -20.40 -22.43
CA GLY A 346 -2.31 -20.12 -21.57
C GLY A 346 -2.40 -21.02 -20.32
N THR A 347 -1.37 -21.84 -20.07
CA THR A 347 -1.23 -22.63 -18.84
C THR A 347 -0.02 -22.19 -18.02
N PHE A 348 -0.02 -22.56 -16.74
CA PHE A 348 1.02 -22.19 -15.79
C PHE A 348 1.57 -23.40 -15.03
N ALA A 349 2.81 -23.27 -14.55
CA ALA A 349 3.44 -24.21 -13.64
C ALA A 349 3.77 -23.52 -12.30
N ASP A 350 3.36 -24.12 -11.17
CA ASP A 350 3.79 -23.64 -9.86
C ASP A 350 5.25 -24.02 -9.60
N VAL A 351 6.12 -23.01 -9.59
CA VAL A 351 7.57 -23.13 -9.43
C VAL A 351 8.08 -22.48 -8.14
N ALA A 352 7.18 -22.15 -7.19
CA ALA A 352 7.53 -21.39 -5.99
C ALA A 352 8.63 -22.05 -5.13
N GLU A 353 8.62 -23.38 -5.04
CA GLU A 353 9.60 -24.12 -4.26
C GLU A 353 10.97 -24.12 -4.95
N GLN A 354 10.99 -24.34 -6.28
CA GLN A 354 12.20 -24.31 -7.09
C GLN A 354 12.84 -22.93 -7.06
N ALA A 355 12.04 -21.87 -7.15
CA ALA A 355 12.50 -20.48 -7.15
C ALA A 355 12.86 -19.94 -5.74
N GLY A 356 12.61 -20.71 -4.66
CA GLY A 356 12.99 -20.33 -3.29
C GLY A 356 12.02 -19.39 -2.56
N VAL A 357 10.80 -19.22 -3.06
CA VAL A 357 9.84 -18.21 -2.59
C VAL A 357 8.52 -18.79 -2.01
N ALA A 358 8.42 -20.12 -1.88
CA ALA A 358 7.21 -20.80 -1.38
C ALA A 358 7.01 -20.71 0.13
N ASN A 359 8.06 -20.91 0.92
CA ASN A 359 7.98 -21.31 2.33
C ASN A 359 7.98 -20.12 3.29
N LEU A 360 6.99 -19.24 3.14
CA LEU A 360 6.71 -18.13 4.06
C LEU A 360 5.37 -18.40 4.77
N SER A 361 5.33 -18.32 6.10
CA SER A 361 4.21 -18.81 6.92
C SER A 361 2.97 -17.93 6.85
N LYS A 362 3.12 -16.61 6.98
CA LYS A 362 2.02 -15.63 7.00
C LYS A 362 2.45 -14.40 6.23
N THR A 363 2.00 -14.30 4.99
CA THR A 363 2.37 -13.23 4.07
C THR A 363 1.16 -12.37 3.71
N PHE A 364 1.41 -11.13 3.29
CA PHE A 364 0.36 -10.18 2.95
C PHE A 364 0.68 -9.41 1.66
N PRO A 365 0.93 -8.09 1.60
CA PRO A 365 1.16 -7.45 0.31
C PRO A 365 2.44 -7.97 -0.38
N THR A 366 2.44 -7.97 -1.71
CA THR A 366 3.56 -8.43 -2.53
C THR A 366 3.56 -7.70 -3.88
N TRP A 367 4.74 -7.48 -4.46
CA TRP A 367 4.90 -6.89 -5.80
C TRP A 367 6.24 -7.28 -6.43
N PHE A 368 6.28 -7.25 -7.76
CA PHE A 368 7.52 -7.23 -8.53
C PHE A 368 7.97 -5.79 -8.82
N TRP A 369 9.28 -5.57 -8.81
CA TRP A 369 9.93 -4.29 -9.11
C TRP A 369 11.43 -4.49 -9.37
N ASP A 370 12.17 -3.46 -9.71
CA ASP A 370 13.64 -3.50 -9.78
C ASP A 370 14.19 -2.51 -8.75
N TYR A 371 14.65 -3.01 -7.60
CA TYR A 371 15.04 -2.14 -6.49
C TYR A 371 16.46 -1.60 -6.64
N ASN A 372 17.30 -2.26 -7.44
CA ASN A 372 18.73 -1.94 -7.58
C ASN A 372 19.10 -1.40 -8.97
N ASN A 373 18.12 -1.28 -9.87
CA ASN A 373 18.27 -0.89 -11.26
C ASN A 373 19.21 -1.83 -12.07
N ASP A 374 19.18 -3.14 -11.82
CA ASP A 374 19.95 -4.13 -12.59
C ASP A 374 19.21 -4.65 -13.84
N GLY A 375 17.94 -4.30 -13.99
CA GLY A 375 17.09 -4.66 -15.11
C GLY A 375 16.40 -6.01 -14.98
N ILE A 376 16.46 -6.67 -13.81
CA ILE A 376 15.80 -7.92 -13.48
C ILE A 376 14.73 -7.65 -12.41
N LEU A 377 13.58 -8.33 -12.49
CA LEU A 377 12.55 -8.17 -11.48
C LEU A 377 12.91 -8.89 -10.18
N ASP A 378 12.87 -8.11 -9.11
CA ASP A 378 12.94 -8.51 -7.71
C ASP A 378 11.54 -8.66 -7.13
N LEU A 379 11.43 -9.35 -6.00
CA LEU A 379 10.16 -9.64 -5.34
C LEU A 379 10.15 -9.14 -3.90
N PHE A 380 9.18 -8.27 -3.58
CA PHE A 380 8.84 -7.94 -2.20
C PHE A 380 7.71 -8.83 -1.69
N VAL A 381 7.86 -9.38 -0.48
CA VAL A 381 6.80 -10.12 0.22
C VAL A 381 6.74 -9.67 1.66
N ALA A 382 5.71 -8.94 2.02
CA ALA A 382 5.50 -8.56 3.40
C ALA A 382 5.15 -9.74 4.30
N SER A 383 5.48 -9.58 5.58
CA SER A 383 5.14 -10.54 6.63
C SER A 383 4.00 -10.05 7.50
N PHE A 384 3.09 -10.97 7.78
CA PHE A 384 2.00 -10.86 8.74
C PHE A 384 2.19 -11.87 9.89
N ASP A 385 3.43 -12.33 10.11
CA ASP A 385 3.84 -13.24 11.20
C ASP A 385 4.47 -12.50 12.39
N THR A 386 3.97 -11.30 12.67
CA THR A 386 4.43 -10.39 13.72
C THR A 386 3.24 -10.01 14.61
N GLY A 387 3.51 -9.63 15.87
CA GLY A 387 2.55 -8.98 16.76
C GLY A 387 3.11 -7.72 17.41
N ILE A 388 2.27 -7.02 18.19
CA ILE A 388 2.71 -5.89 19.04
C ILE A 388 3.87 -6.34 19.95
N GLU A 389 3.90 -7.59 20.39
CA GLU A 389 5.00 -8.11 21.21
C GLU A 389 6.36 -8.03 20.51
N ASP A 390 6.42 -8.28 19.21
CA ASP A 390 7.67 -8.31 18.44
C ASP A 390 8.12 -6.88 18.15
N VAL A 391 7.18 -5.98 17.86
CA VAL A 391 7.43 -4.54 17.78
C VAL A 391 7.99 -4.02 19.12
N ALA A 392 7.35 -4.37 20.24
CA ALA A 392 7.83 -3.98 21.56
C ALA A 392 9.23 -4.52 21.85
N LYS A 393 9.48 -5.81 21.55
CA LYS A 393 10.81 -6.43 21.69
C LYS A 393 11.85 -5.70 20.84
N TYR A 394 11.52 -5.35 19.59
CA TYR A 394 12.42 -4.60 18.69
C TYR A 394 12.82 -3.25 19.29
N TYR A 395 11.87 -2.43 19.75
CA TYR A 395 12.15 -1.13 20.37
C TYR A 395 12.85 -1.25 21.74
N LEU A 396 12.64 -2.35 22.47
CA LEU A 396 13.34 -2.68 23.72
C LEU A 396 14.70 -3.35 23.51
N GLN A 397 15.15 -3.53 22.26
CA GLN A 397 16.39 -4.22 21.91
C GLN A 397 16.47 -5.64 22.48
N ARG A 398 15.35 -6.38 22.38
CA ARG A 398 15.26 -7.80 22.67
C ARG A 398 15.32 -8.60 21.36
N PRO A 399 15.77 -9.87 21.40
CA PRO A 399 15.79 -10.71 20.21
C PRO A 399 14.40 -10.83 19.56
N VAL A 400 14.39 -10.73 18.23
CA VAL A 400 13.24 -10.99 17.35
C VAL A 400 13.81 -11.81 16.19
N ASP A 401 13.31 -13.04 16.00
CA ASP A 401 13.91 -14.00 15.05
C ASP A 401 13.01 -14.30 13.84
N HIS A 402 11.77 -13.80 13.83
CA HIS A 402 10.78 -14.01 12.76
C HIS A 402 10.01 -12.72 12.48
N GLY A 403 9.04 -12.79 11.55
CA GLY A 403 8.03 -11.73 11.39
C GLY A 403 8.45 -10.52 10.56
N PHE A 404 9.68 -10.50 10.04
CA PHE A 404 10.14 -9.47 9.10
C PHE A 404 9.57 -9.68 7.69
N PRO A 405 9.37 -8.63 6.89
CA PRO A 405 9.16 -8.73 5.44
C PRO A 405 10.32 -9.47 4.75
N ARG A 406 10.16 -9.75 3.45
CA ARG A 406 11.20 -10.30 2.58
C ARG A 406 11.42 -9.43 1.37
N ILE A 407 12.68 -9.21 1.03
CA ILE A 407 13.10 -8.67 -0.26
C ILE A 407 13.97 -9.75 -0.91
N PHE A 408 13.51 -10.24 -2.05
CA PHE A 408 14.21 -11.23 -2.84
C PHE A 408 14.76 -10.57 -4.09
N ARG A 409 16.07 -10.70 -4.33
CA ARG A 409 16.68 -10.26 -5.58
C ARG A 409 16.51 -11.32 -6.66
N GLY A 410 16.03 -10.94 -7.83
CA GLY A 410 15.95 -11.80 -9.00
C GLY A 410 17.32 -12.17 -9.55
N THR A 411 17.37 -13.16 -10.45
CA THR A 411 18.58 -13.54 -11.17
C THR A 411 18.23 -13.89 -12.60
N GLU A 412 19.21 -13.78 -13.52
CA GLU A 412 19.05 -14.18 -14.93
C GLU A 412 18.60 -15.64 -15.12
N SER A 413 18.76 -16.48 -14.09
CA SER A 413 18.32 -17.88 -14.12
C SER A 413 16.87 -18.11 -13.69
N GLY A 414 16.10 -17.05 -13.42
CA GLY A 414 14.74 -17.15 -12.89
C GLY A 414 14.72 -17.72 -11.45
N GLN A 415 15.73 -17.37 -10.64
CA GLN A 415 15.84 -17.75 -9.24
C GLN A 415 15.88 -16.51 -8.34
N PHE A 416 15.51 -16.66 -7.07
CA PHE A 416 15.51 -15.58 -6.10
C PHE A 416 16.54 -15.79 -4.98
N VAL A 417 17.19 -14.69 -4.57
CA VAL A 417 18.09 -14.64 -3.42
C VAL A 417 17.47 -13.77 -2.34
N ASP A 418 17.26 -14.29 -1.13
CA ASP A 418 16.80 -13.49 0.01
C ASP A 418 17.89 -12.47 0.41
N MET A 419 17.59 -11.18 0.25
CA MET A 419 18.49 -10.06 0.55
C MET A 419 18.07 -9.30 1.81
N THR A 420 17.08 -9.80 2.55
CA THR A 420 16.41 -9.05 3.63
C THR A 420 17.38 -8.55 4.70
N ARG A 421 18.35 -9.39 5.10
CA ARG A 421 19.29 -9.03 6.17
C ARG A 421 20.39 -8.12 5.65
N GLU A 422 20.88 -8.39 4.46
CA GLU A 422 21.90 -7.63 3.75
C GLU A 422 21.45 -6.19 3.53
N LEU A 423 20.18 -6.00 3.15
CA LEU A 423 19.57 -4.70 2.92
C LEU A 423 19.15 -3.99 4.22
N GLY A 424 19.26 -4.64 5.37
CA GLY A 424 18.85 -4.07 6.67
C GLY A 424 17.35 -4.03 6.91
N PHE A 425 16.54 -4.76 6.13
CA PHE A 425 15.07 -4.73 6.19
C PHE A 425 14.49 -5.70 7.24
N VAL A 426 15.01 -5.63 8.46
CA VAL A 426 14.75 -6.58 9.56
C VAL A 426 13.95 -5.97 10.70
N GLU A 427 12.92 -5.21 10.36
CA GLU A 427 11.98 -4.62 11.32
C GLU A 427 10.60 -5.31 11.26
N PRO A 428 9.97 -5.63 12.40
CA PRO A 428 8.63 -6.18 12.41
C PRO A 428 7.59 -5.07 12.13
N THR A 429 6.92 -5.11 10.98
CA THR A 429 6.08 -3.98 10.51
C THR A 429 4.61 -4.30 10.26
N LEU A 430 4.17 -5.56 10.15
CA LEU A 430 2.73 -5.91 9.97
C LEU A 430 2.00 -5.08 8.88
N PRO A 431 2.53 -4.93 7.66
CA PRO A 431 1.86 -4.12 6.65
C PRO A 431 0.66 -4.87 6.05
N MET A 432 -0.40 -4.12 5.72
CA MET A 432 -1.54 -4.62 4.95
C MET A 432 -1.66 -3.88 3.61
N GLY A 433 -1.79 -2.57 3.69
CA GLY A 433 -1.75 -1.68 2.54
C GLY A 433 -0.41 -0.99 2.45
N SER A 434 0.15 -0.90 1.26
CA SER A 434 1.55 -0.55 1.05
C SER A 434 1.80 -0.36 -0.43
N ASN A 435 2.69 0.55 -0.76
CA ASN A 435 3.08 0.82 -2.13
C ASN A 435 4.54 1.26 -2.18
N PHE A 436 5.08 1.42 -3.39
CA PHE A 436 6.42 1.87 -3.62
C PHE A 436 6.44 3.04 -4.61
N GLY A 437 7.48 3.86 -4.53
CA GLY A 437 7.67 5.03 -5.38
C GLY A 437 9.03 5.68 -5.13
N ASP A 438 9.49 6.49 -6.07
CA ASP A 438 10.76 7.21 -5.99
C ASP A 438 10.50 8.55 -5.29
N LEU A 439 10.68 8.60 -3.96
CA LEU A 439 10.23 9.73 -3.13
C LEU A 439 11.16 10.94 -3.28
N ASP A 440 12.46 10.68 -3.43
CA ASP A 440 13.47 11.74 -3.57
C ASP A 440 13.92 11.98 -5.01
N ASN A 441 13.30 11.30 -5.98
CA ASN A 441 13.59 11.37 -7.41
C ASN A 441 15.04 10.98 -7.76
N ASP A 442 15.70 10.10 -7.00
CA ASP A 442 17.07 9.68 -7.28
C ASP A 442 17.18 8.53 -8.32
N GLY A 443 16.04 7.95 -8.70
CA GLY A 443 15.92 6.85 -9.65
C GLY A 443 15.76 5.48 -9.00
N TYR A 444 15.81 5.37 -7.68
CA TYR A 444 15.60 4.14 -6.92
C TYR A 444 14.24 4.17 -6.21
N LEU A 445 13.54 3.04 -6.24
CA LEU A 445 12.19 2.97 -5.66
C LEU A 445 12.27 2.73 -4.14
N ASP A 446 11.54 3.56 -3.41
CA ASP A 446 11.36 3.53 -1.95
C ASP A 446 10.06 2.79 -1.57
N ILE A 447 9.89 2.48 -0.28
CA ILE A 447 8.75 1.69 0.20
C ILE A 447 7.99 2.44 1.29
N TYR A 448 6.67 2.56 1.11
CA TYR A 448 5.75 2.89 2.21
C TYR A 448 4.95 1.66 2.64
N LEU A 449 4.94 1.40 3.94
CA LEU A 449 4.20 0.34 4.60
C LEU A 449 3.13 0.96 5.52
N GLY A 450 1.86 0.85 5.11
CA GLY A 450 0.70 1.05 5.98
C GLY A 450 0.52 -0.15 6.90
N THR A 451 0.75 0.06 8.19
CA THR A 451 0.85 -1.00 9.18
C THR A 451 -0.44 -1.17 9.96
N GLY A 452 -0.66 -2.38 10.47
CA GLY A 452 -1.78 -2.65 11.37
C GLY A 452 -2.34 -4.06 11.23
N SER A 453 -3.51 -4.26 11.83
CA SER A 453 -4.34 -5.44 11.61
C SER A 453 -5.81 -5.09 11.80
N PRO A 454 -6.75 -5.99 11.45
CA PRO A 454 -8.14 -5.81 11.82
C PRO A 454 -8.34 -5.66 13.33
N GLU A 455 -7.47 -6.20 14.19
CA GLU A 455 -7.58 -6.11 15.64
C GLU A 455 -7.47 -4.65 16.12
N TYR A 456 -8.45 -4.20 16.92
CA TYR A 456 -8.58 -2.82 17.41
C TYR A 456 -7.37 -2.33 18.24
N SER A 457 -6.62 -3.27 18.85
CA SER A 457 -5.49 -2.99 19.73
C SER A 457 -4.17 -2.68 19.00
N VAL A 458 -4.08 -3.00 17.70
CA VAL A 458 -2.84 -2.87 16.93
C VAL A 458 -2.67 -1.43 16.47
N ILE A 459 -1.92 -0.67 17.26
CA ILE A 459 -1.46 0.70 17.01
C ILE A 459 0.06 0.71 16.99
N ILE A 460 0.63 0.62 15.79
CA ILE A 460 2.06 0.60 15.52
C ILE A 460 2.35 1.60 14.40
N PRO A 461 3.56 2.17 14.31
CA PRO A 461 3.82 3.21 13.31
C PRO A 461 3.78 2.63 11.90
N ASN A 462 3.19 3.36 10.97
CA ASN A 462 3.46 3.20 9.54
C ASN A 462 4.96 3.44 9.27
N LYS A 463 5.46 2.89 8.16
CA LYS A 463 6.90 2.96 7.85
C LYS A 463 7.17 3.47 6.44
N MET A 464 8.13 4.38 6.32
CA MET A 464 8.71 4.85 5.08
C MET A 464 10.19 4.46 5.05
N TYR A 465 10.58 3.67 4.07
CA TYR A 465 11.96 3.22 3.88
C TYR A 465 12.54 3.81 2.60
N LEU A 466 13.61 4.59 2.76
CA LEU A 466 14.39 5.15 1.66
C LEU A 466 15.38 4.09 1.14
N ASN A 467 15.40 3.88 -0.16
CA ASN A 467 16.31 3.00 -0.87
C ASN A 467 17.63 3.73 -1.13
N ARG A 468 18.71 3.28 -0.51
CA ARG A 468 20.05 3.82 -0.76
C ARG A 468 20.67 3.14 -1.97
N LYS A 469 20.16 3.48 -3.15
CA LYS A 469 20.77 3.11 -4.44
C LYS A 469 20.97 1.61 -4.64
N GLY A 470 20.04 0.80 -4.13
CA GLY A 470 20.10 -0.66 -4.19
C GLY A 470 20.98 -1.32 -3.11
N ASP A 471 21.69 -0.55 -2.28
CA ASP A 471 22.60 -1.11 -1.28
C ASP A 471 21.91 -1.44 0.05
N SER A 472 20.88 -0.68 0.43
CA SER A 472 20.15 -0.86 1.69
C SER A 472 18.85 -0.06 1.73
N PHE A 473 17.96 -0.41 2.65
CA PHE A 473 16.77 0.37 2.96
C PHE A 473 16.88 0.98 4.36
N VAL A 474 16.56 2.27 4.51
CA VAL A 474 16.67 2.99 5.78
C VAL A 474 15.35 3.63 6.21
N ASP A 475 14.98 3.45 7.48
CA ASP A 475 13.76 4.02 8.04
C ASP A 475 13.89 5.55 8.18
N ILE A 476 13.09 6.27 7.38
CA ILE A 476 12.96 7.73 7.39
C ILE A 476 11.61 8.19 7.94
N SER A 477 10.79 7.28 8.50
CA SER A 477 9.40 7.53 8.88
C SER A 477 9.24 8.73 9.82
N GLU A 478 10.11 8.84 10.82
CA GLU A 478 10.05 9.95 11.78
C GLU A 478 10.53 11.26 11.15
N ALA A 479 11.69 11.24 10.47
CA ALA A 479 12.23 12.44 9.82
C ALA A 479 11.28 13.01 8.75
N ALA A 480 10.65 12.13 7.97
CA ALA A 480 9.69 12.47 6.93
C ALA A 480 8.31 12.88 7.49
N GLY A 481 8.01 12.60 8.76
CA GLY A 481 6.69 12.86 9.36
C GLY A 481 5.60 11.85 8.97
N LEU A 482 6.00 10.63 8.62
CA LEU A 482 5.18 9.56 8.05
C LEU A 482 4.93 8.38 9.03
N SER A 483 5.43 8.47 10.26
CA SER A 483 5.36 7.45 11.31
C SER A 483 4.00 7.37 12.04
N HIS A 484 2.91 7.40 11.27
CA HIS A 484 1.56 7.49 11.81
C HIS A 484 1.13 6.21 12.55
N LEU A 485 0.54 6.33 13.75
CA LEU A 485 0.13 5.20 14.60
C LEU A 485 -1.26 4.63 14.26
N GLN A 486 -2.08 5.40 13.55
CA GLN A 486 -3.33 4.87 12.99
C GLN A 486 -3.03 4.04 11.75
N LYS A 487 -3.90 3.06 11.50
CA LYS A 487 -3.71 2.04 10.48
C LYS A 487 -3.79 2.66 9.08
N GLY A 488 -2.73 2.52 8.29
CA GLY A 488 -2.72 2.86 6.87
C GLY A 488 -3.12 1.67 6.00
N HIS A 489 -3.96 1.93 4.98
CA HIS A 489 -4.36 0.93 3.99
C HIS A 489 -4.02 1.41 2.58
N GLY A 490 -4.95 2.03 1.86
CA GLY A 490 -4.68 2.46 0.49
C GLY A 490 -3.57 3.50 0.42
N VAL A 491 -2.47 3.19 -0.27
CA VAL A 491 -1.31 4.08 -0.45
C VAL A 491 -1.09 4.32 -1.93
N ALA A 492 -1.02 5.59 -2.33
CA ALA A 492 -0.64 6.00 -3.68
C ALA A 492 0.49 7.02 -3.60
N PHE A 493 1.56 6.76 -4.36
CA PHE A 493 2.59 7.73 -4.70
C PHE A 493 2.23 8.34 -6.04
N ALA A 494 2.07 9.66 -6.09
CA ALA A 494 1.60 10.35 -7.28
C ALA A 494 2.05 11.81 -7.23
N ASP A 495 2.50 12.34 -8.36
CA ASP A 495 2.68 13.79 -8.51
C ASP A 495 1.32 14.45 -8.81
N LEU A 496 0.65 14.91 -7.75
CA LEU A 496 -0.76 15.33 -7.80
C LEU A 496 -0.92 16.80 -8.21
N ASP A 497 0.07 17.67 -7.98
CA ASP A 497 0.07 19.06 -8.45
C ASP A 497 0.95 19.30 -9.69
N ALA A 498 1.49 18.23 -10.26
CA ALA A 498 2.31 18.20 -11.47
C ALA A 498 3.64 18.97 -11.36
N ASP A 499 4.23 19.08 -10.17
CA ASP A 499 5.38 19.95 -9.90
C ASP A 499 6.76 19.30 -10.11
N GLY A 500 6.81 17.98 -10.19
CA GLY A 500 8.04 17.22 -10.36
C GLY A 500 8.30 16.17 -9.30
N ASP A 501 7.61 16.22 -8.16
CA ASP A 501 7.79 15.27 -7.08
C ASP A 501 6.52 14.57 -6.61
N ARG A 502 6.71 13.34 -6.11
CA ARG A 502 5.61 12.46 -5.80
C ARG A 502 5.15 12.72 -4.37
N ASP A 503 3.90 13.12 -4.24
CA ASP A 503 3.17 13.14 -2.98
C ASP A 503 2.79 11.74 -2.54
N ILE A 504 2.36 11.61 -1.28
CA ILE A 504 1.82 10.35 -0.75
C ILE A 504 0.41 10.58 -0.23
N PHE A 505 -0.59 10.01 -0.92
CA PHE A 505 -1.94 9.88 -0.40
C PHE A 505 -2.10 8.55 0.35
N ILE A 506 -2.74 8.61 1.52
CA ILE A 506 -2.99 7.45 2.35
C ILE A 506 -4.44 7.45 2.84
N GLN A 507 -5.17 6.40 2.47
CA GLN A 507 -6.42 6.03 3.07
C GLN A 507 -6.16 5.41 4.46
N MET A 508 -6.75 6.01 5.49
CA MET A 508 -6.48 5.68 6.89
C MET A 508 -7.71 5.16 7.64
N GLY A 509 -7.49 4.39 8.70
CA GLY A 509 -8.55 3.83 9.54
C GLY A 509 -8.57 2.31 9.56
N GLY A 510 -9.22 1.72 10.55
CA GLY A 510 -9.26 0.27 10.76
C GLY A 510 -10.56 -0.40 10.34
N ALA A 511 -10.72 -1.66 10.75
CA ALA A 511 -11.87 -2.49 10.39
C ALA A 511 -13.14 -2.12 11.19
N TYR A 512 -13.01 -1.77 12.46
CA TYR A 512 -14.17 -1.55 13.33
C TYR A 512 -14.74 -0.14 13.17
N THR A 513 -16.05 0.06 13.36
CA THR A 513 -16.67 1.39 13.22
C THR A 513 -16.09 2.47 14.13
N VAL A 514 -15.46 2.08 15.24
CA VAL A 514 -14.77 2.96 16.20
C VAL A 514 -13.29 3.19 15.86
N ASP A 515 -12.85 2.65 14.73
CA ASP A 515 -11.48 2.66 14.20
C ASP A 515 -11.35 3.65 13.02
N LYS A 516 -12.39 4.46 12.75
CA LYS A 516 -12.38 5.48 11.70
C LYS A 516 -11.28 6.52 11.98
N TYR A 517 -10.58 6.92 10.93
CA TYR A 517 -9.62 8.01 10.97
C TYR A 517 -9.68 8.83 9.68
N VAL A 518 -9.13 10.04 9.71
CA VAL A 518 -9.05 10.92 8.54
C VAL A 518 -7.95 10.45 7.60
N ASP A 519 -8.26 10.38 6.30
CA ASP A 519 -7.27 10.16 5.26
C ASP A 519 -6.21 11.29 5.26
N ALA A 520 -5.03 11.00 4.71
CA ALA A 520 -3.88 11.91 4.73
C ALA A 520 -3.30 12.11 3.33
N LEU A 521 -2.82 13.31 3.04
CA LEU A 521 -2.07 13.64 1.84
C LEU A 521 -0.81 14.38 2.27
N TYR A 522 0.34 13.75 2.06
CA TYR A 522 1.64 14.30 2.40
C TYR A 522 2.26 14.98 1.19
N GLU A 523 2.29 16.32 1.21
CA GLU A 523 2.95 17.16 0.20
C GLU A 523 4.45 16.94 0.28
N ASN A 524 5.04 16.57 -0.86
CA ASN A 524 6.48 16.45 -1.01
C ASN A 524 7.09 17.84 -1.26
N PRO A 525 8.15 18.26 -0.53
CA PRO A 525 8.75 19.58 -0.72
C PRO A 525 9.80 19.63 -1.84
N GLY A 526 9.98 18.55 -2.59
CA GLY A 526 10.99 18.39 -3.62
C GLY A 526 12.44 18.25 -3.13
N PHE A 527 13.30 17.70 -4.00
CA PHE A 527 14.72 17.39 -3.73
C PHE A 527 15.69 18.06 -4.71
N GLY A 528 15.18 18.86 -5.64
CA GLY A 528 15.95 19.46 -6.72
C GLY A 528 16.64 18.43 -7.63
N ASN A 529 16.12 17.21 -7.64
CA ASN A 529 16.47 16.17 -8.60
C ASN A 529 15.65 16.38 -9.89
N SER A 530 16.13 15.83 -11.00
CA SER A 530 15.40 15.83 -12.27
C SER A 530 14.53 14.59 -12.38
N TRP A 531 13.55 14.63 -13.28
CA TRP A 531 12.57 13.57 -13.47
C TRP A 531 12.16 13.50 -14.96
N VAL A 532 11.48 12.42 -15.35
CA VAL A 532 10.71 12.31 -16.59
C VAL A 532 9.50 11.43 -16.31
N TRP A 533 8.30 11.84 -16.69
CA TRP A 533 7.13 10.96 -16.61
C TRP A 533 6.81 10.41 -17.97
N VAL A 534 6.51 9.13 -18.03
CA VAL A 534 6.35 8.39 -19.27
C VAL A 534 4.94 7.81 -19.32
N GLU A 535 4.12 8.35 -20.22
CA GLU A 535 2.82 7.81 -20.58
C GLU A 535 2.96 6.87 -21.77
N LEU A 536 2.52 5.62 -21.63
CA LEU A 536 2.48 4.67 -22.73
C LEU A 536 1.09 4.61 -23.35
N VAL A 537 1.04 4.57 -24.67
CA VAL A 537 -0.19 4.34 -25.45
C VAL A 537 0.02 3.12 -26.34
N GLY A 538 -0.55 1.98 -25.93
CA GLY A 538 -0.55 0.75 -26.71
C GLY A 538 -1.44 0.86 -27.95
N VAL A 539 -1.01 0.25 -29.07
CA VAL A 539 -1.78 0.20 -30.32
C VAL A 539 -2.20 -1.24 -30.61
N LYS A 540 -1.24 -2.16 -30.59
CA LYS A 540 -1.48 -3.59 -30.56
C LYS A 540 -1.63 -4.05 -29.12
N SER A 541 -0.72 -3.59 -28.26
CA SER A 541 -0.70 -3.86 -26.83
C SER A 541 -1.89 -3.19 -26.14
N ASN A 542 -2.20 -3.62 -24.92
CA ASN A 542 -3.22 -2.97 -24.10
C ASN A 542 -2.96 -1.46 -23.98
N ARG A 543 -4.03 -0.66 -23.90
CA ARG A 543 -3.97 0.77 -24.19
C ARG A 543 -3.02 1.57 -23.30
N PHE A 544 -2.86 1.16 -22.05
CA PHE A 544 -1.97 1.82 -21.08
C PHE A 544 -0.59 1.15 -20.97
N GLY A 545 -0.30 0.14 -21.78
CA GLY A 545 1.00 -0.53 -21.82
C GLY A 545 1.35 -1.30 -20.54
N VAL A 546 0.37 -1.78 -19.77
CA VAL A 546 0.57 -2.62 -18.59
C VAL A 546 1.41 -3.83 -18.96
N GLY A 547 2.45 -4.10 -18.18
CA GLY A 547 3.46 -5.13 -18.43
C GLY A 547 4.67 -4.68 -19.26
N SER A 548 4.60 -3.54 -19.95
CA SER A 548 5.73 -3.02 -20.72
C SER A 548 6.90 -2.59 -19.83
N LYS A 549 8.13 -2.83 -20.31
CA LYS A 549 9.37 -2.45 -19.64
C LYS A 549 9.90 -1.14 -20.24
N ILE A 550 10.21 -0.19 -19.37
CA ILE A 550 10.83 1.10 -19.70
C ILE A 550 12.26 1.08 -19.16
N ARG A 551 13.22 1.44 -20.01
CA ARG A 551 14.62 1.69 -19.63
C ARG A 551 14.97 3.13 -19.95
N VAL A 552 15.48 3.86 -18.97
CA VAL A 552 16.01 5.21 -19.15
C VAL A 552 17.51 5.17 -18.85
N ASP A 553 18.34 5.44 -19.86
CA ASP A 553 19.77 5.64 -19.67
C ASP A 553 20.03 7.14 -19.48
N VAL A 554 20.71 7.51 -18.40
CA VAL A 554 21.07 8.90 -18.08
C VAL A 554 22.56 9.08 -17.97
N GLU A 555 23.04 10.29 -18.25
CA GLU A 555 24.41 10.70 -17.99
C GLU A 555 24.47 11.55 -16.71
N GLU A 556 25.29 11.13 -15.76
CA GLU A 556 25.49 11.81 -14.47
C GLU A 556 26.98 11.76 -14.12
N GLN A 557 27.63 12.92 -13.97
CA GLN A 557 29.05 13.02 -13.64
C GLN A 557 29.96 12.27 -14.65
N GLY A 558 29.61 12.31 -15.93
CA GLY A 558 30.35 11.64 -17.00
C GLY A 558 30.23 10.11 -17.00
N ARG A 559 29.29 9.53 -16.25
CA ARG A 559 28.96 8.09 -16.27
C ARG A 559 27.54 7.89 -16.76
N THR A 560 27.31 6.77 -17.43
CA THR A 560 25.97 6.32 -17.79
C THR A 560 25.46 5.36 -16.73
N ARG A 561 24.22 5.57 -16.27
CA ARG A 561 23.46 4.60 -15.46
C ARG A 561 22.08 4.38 -16.08
N SER A 562 21.53 3.20 -15.87
CA SER A 562 20.21 2.81 -16.36
C SER A 562 19.21 2.81 -15.20
N ILE A 563 17.96 3.12 -15.51
CA ILE A 563 16.83 3.10 -14.59
C ILE A 563 15.73 2.31 -15.28
N TYR A 564 15.13 1.34 -14.57
CA TYR A 564 14.13 0.45 -15.15
C TYR A 564 12.79 0.57 -14.45
N ARG A 565 11.69 0.53 -15.23
CA ARG A 565 10.32 0.51 -14.72
C ARG A 565 9.47 -0.45 -15.52
N TRP A 566 8.46 -1.02 -14.86
CA TRP A 566 7.42 -1.80 -15.51
C TRP A 566 6.09 -1.12 -15.24
N VAL A 567 5.25 -1.02 -16.26
CA VAL A 567 3.92 -0.43 -16.08
C VAL A 567 3.03 -1.38 -15.30
N ASN A 568 2.67 -0.98 -14.09
CA ASN A 568 1.72 -1.65 -13.22
C ASN A 568 1.11 -0.64 -12.23
N SER A 569 0.11 -1.06 -11.47
CA SER A 569 -0.56 -0.23 -10.45
C SER A 569 0.23 -0.09 -9.15
N GLY A 570 1.37 -0.77 -8.99
CA GLY A 570 2.19 -0.77 -7.79
C GLY A 570 1.81 -1.89 -6.80
N GLY A 571 1.60 -1.50 -5.53
CA GLY A 571 1.45 -2.40 -4.40
C GLY A 571 0.02 -2.88 -4.11
N SER A 572 -0.38 -2.78 -2.85
CA SER A 572 -1.57 -3.40 -2.28
C SER A 572 -2.44 -2.37 -1.58
N PHE A 573 -3.77 -2.49 -1.71
CA PHE A 573 -4.78 -1.53 -1.24
C PHE A 573 -4.72 -0.15 -1.90
N GLY A 574 -3.64 0.23 -2.58
CA GLY A 574 -3.55 1.49 -3.29
C GLY A 574 -2.93 1.29 -4.67
N CYS A 575 -3.33 2.14 -5.60
CA CYS A 575 -2.80 2.14 -6.95
C CYS A 575 -2.12 3.46 -7.27
N ASN A 576 -0.86 3.35 -7.71
CA ASN A 576 -0.15 4.44 -8.36
C ASN A 576 -0.72 4.65 -9.78
N PRO A 577 -0.49 5.83 -10.38
CA PRO A 577 -0.84 6.08 -11.78
C PRO A 577 -0.17 5.08 -12.74
N LEU A 578 -0.85 4.74 -13.85
CA LEU A 578 -0.22 3.90 -14.88
C LEU A 578 0.89 4.65 -15.64
N ARG A 579 0.84 5.99 -15.70
CA ARG A 579 1.98 6.79 -16.14
C ARG A 579 3.16 6.56 -15.19
N GLN A 580 4.34 6.30 -15.74
CA GLN A 580 5.51 5.98 -14.94
C GLN A 580 6.26 7.25 -14.57
N GLU A 581 6.28 7.58 -13.27
CA GLU A 581 6.96 8.75 -12.71
C GLU A 581 8.40 8.37 -12.33
N ILE A 582 9.38 8.75 -13.17
CA ILE A 582 10.78 8.28 -13.09
C ILE A 582 11.69 9.42 -12.64
N GLY A 583 12.25 9.31 -11.42
CA GLY A 583 13.33 10.17 -10.95
C GLY A 583 14.64 9.90 -11.69
N LEU A 584 15.44 10.94 -11.91
CA LEU A 584 16.70 10.92 -12.67
C LEU A 584 17.89 11.38 -11.82
N GLY A 585 17.68 11.67 -10.53
CA GLY A 585 18.69 12.18 -9.61
C GLY A 585 19.29 13.50 -10.10
N LYS A 586 20.62 13.57 -10.13
CA LYS A 586 21.38 14.72 -10.63
C LYS A 586 21.85 14.52 -12.07
N ALA A 587 21.15 13.68 -12.86
CA ALA A 587 21.42 13.50 -14.27
C ALA A 587 21.51 14.84 -15.02
N GLU A 588 22.50 14.94 -15.90
CA GLU A 588 22.76 16.10 -16.75
C GLU A 588 21.89 16.03 -18.03
N ARG A 589 21.57 14.82 -18.48
CA ARG A 589 20.72 14.54 -19.64
C ARG A 589 20.25 13.07 -19.67
N ILE A 590 19.16 12.83 -20.39
CA ILE A 590 18.76 11.48 -20.83
C ILE A 590 19.55 11.14 -22.10
N VAL A 591 20.18 9.97 -22.12
CA VAL A 591 20.90 9.42 -23.27
C VAL A 591 19.92 8.69 -24.19
N SER A 592 19.07 7.84 -23.60
CA SER A 592 18.03 7.09 -24.29
C SER A 592 16.86 6.78 -23.36
N LEU A 593 15.66 6.78 -23.92
CA LEU A 593 14.48 6.14 -23.35
C LEU A 593 14.10 5.00 -24.29
N GLU A 594 14.04 3.78 -23.78
CA GLU A 594 13.62 2.58 -24.49
C GLU A 594 12.35 2.02 -23.86
N VAL A 595 11.37 1.65 -24.68
CA VAL A 595 10.16 0.93 -24.28
C VAL A 595 10.13 -0.40 -25.00
N TYR A 596 10.11 -1.50 -24.24
CA TYR A 596 9.86 -2.84 -24.73
C TYR A 596 8.38 -3.21 -24.56
N TRP A 597 7.75 -3.61 -25.67
CA TRP A 597 6.35 -4.00 -25.74
C TRP A 597 6.23 -5.53 -25.80
N PRO A 598 5.74 -6.20 -24.73
CA PRO A 598 5.69 -7.65 -24.67
C PRO A 598 4.83 -8.26 -25.77
N LEU A 599 3.65 -7.71 -26.08
CA LEU A 599 2.79 -8.29 -27.10
C LEU A 599 3.46 -8.33 -28.48
N SER A 600 4.11 -7.24 -28.91
CA SER A 600 4.72 -7.16 -30.23
C SER A 600 6.14 -7.71 -30.28
N ASP A 601 6.76 -7.95 -29.11
CA ASP A 601 8.17 -8.34 -28.96
C ASP A 601 9.10 -7.34 -29.64
N GLN A 602 8.82 -6.05 -29.48
CA GLN A 602 9.59 -4.97 -30.11
C GLN A 602 10.00 -3.93 -29.07
N SER A 603 11.19 -3.36 -29.26
CA SER A 603 11.63 -2.17 -28.53
C SER A 603 11.54 -0.93 -29.41
N GLN A 604 11.13 0.19 -28.82
CA GLN A 604 11.23 1.53 -29.40
C GLN A 604 12.16 2.38 -28.56
N ALA A 605 13.12 3.06 -29.20
CA ALA A 605 14.13 3.85 -28.51
C ALA A 605 14.15 5.30 -29.01
N PHE A 606 14.29 6.23 -28.06
CA PHE A 606 14.26 7.67 -28.30
C PHE A 606 15.52 8.31 -27.71
N SER A 607 16.23 9.11 -28.51
CA SER A 607 17.47 9.81 -28.08
C SER A 607 17.27 11.30 -27.77
N LYS A 608 16.11 11.86 -28.12
CA LYS A 608 15.76 13.27 -27.88
C LYS A 608 14.66 13.37 -26.84
N VAL A 609 14.98 12.98 -25.61
CA VAL A 609 14.04 12.97 -24.50
C VAL A 609 14.31 14.18 -23.60
N PRO A 610 13.35 15.09 -23.41
CA PRO A 610 13.52 16.20 -22.48
C PRO A 610 13.45 15.70 -21.03
N MET A 611 14.19 16.36 -20.14
CA MET A 611 14.02 16.19 -18.69
C MET A 611 12.97 17.16 -18.17
N ARG A 612 12.36 16.82 -17.03
CA ARG A 612 11.34 17.61 -16.32
C ARG A 612 10.14 17.90 -17.20
N GLN A 613 9.68 16.86 -17.87
CA GLN A 613 8.56 16.88 -18.80
C GLN A 613 7.82 15.56 -18.69
N VAL A 614 6.53 15.62 -18.99
CA VAL A 614 5.73 14.44 -19.27
C VAL A 614 5.82 14.14 -20.76
N VAL A 615 6.24 12.92 -21.09
CA VAL A 615 6.37 12.43 -22.45
C VAL A 615 5.40 11.28 -22.69
N ARG A 616 4.78 11.28 -23.86
CA ARG A 616 3.89 10.23 -24.33
C ARG A 616 4.56 9.45 -25.45
N VAL A 617 4.60 8.13 -25.29
CA VAL A 617 5.14 7.17 -26.25
C VAL A 617 3.98 6.32 -26.78
N THR A 618 3.76 6.36 -28.09
CA THR A 618 2.75 5.52 -28.75
C THR A 618 3.42 4.34 -29.44
N GLU A 619 2.90 3.14 -29.21
CA GLU A 619 3.44 1.90 -29.79
C GLU A 619 3.52 2.01 -31.33
N GLY A 620 4.71 1.77 -31.88
CA GLY A 620 4.99 1.82 -33.31
C GLY A 620 5.16 3.24 -33.90
N ASN A 621 5.11 4.30 -33.08
CA ASN A 621 5.46 5.66 -33.49
C ASN A 621 6.91 6.01 -33.07
N ASP A 622 7.75 6.37 -34.04
CA ASP A 622 9.18 6.70 -33.83
C ASP A 622 9.41 8.09 -33.20
N GLU A 623 8.34 8.87 -32.97
CA GLU A 623 8.40 10.16 -32.28
C GLU A 623 7.64 10.11 -30.95
N LEU A 624 8.27 10.63 -29.89
CA LEU A 624 7.60 10.91 -28.62
C LEU A 624 6.95 12.30 -28.63
N VAL A 625 5.88 12.47 -27.86
CA VAL A 625 5.15 13.74 -27.72
C VAL A 625 5.34 14.29 -26.31
N VAL A 626 5.70 15.57 -26.19
CA VAL A 626 5.68 16.27 -24.89
C VAL A 626 4.26 16.76 -24.65
N THR A 627 3.63 16.38 -23.53
CA THR A 627 2.20 16.66 -23.31
C THR A 627 1.91 18.13 -22.99
N GLY A 628 2.91 18.85 -22.46
CA GLY A 628 2.76 20.25 -22.05
C GLY A 628 2.00 20.45 -20.74
N LEU A 629 1.86 19.39 -19.92
CA LEU A 629 1.28 19.48 -18.58
C LEU A 629 2.02 20.54 -17.76
N ALA A 630 1.27 21.47 -17.16
CA ALA A 630 1.82 22.58 -16.42
C ALA A 630 1.77 22.30 -14.91
N PRO A 631 2.85 22.58 -14.17
CA PRO A 631 2.85 22.47 -12.72
C PRO A 631 1.87 23.46 -12.10
N THR A 632 1.34 23.08 -10.95
CA THR A 632 0.41 23.88 -10.14
C THR A 632 0.92 23.97 -8.71
N GLU A 633 0.20 24.66 -7.84
CA GLU A 633 0.51 24.70 -6.41
C GLU A 633 -0.77 24.36 -5.65
N PHE A 634 -0.65 23.54 -4.60
CA PHE A 634 -1.76 23.31 -3.70
C PHE A 634 -2.21 24.59 -2.98
N ALA A 635 -3.53 24.74 -2.85
CA ALA A 635 -4.12 25.80 -2.06
C ALA A 635 -3.86 25.57 -0.58
N ARG A 636 -3.35 26.60 0.10
CA ARG A 636 -3.02 26.58 1.54
C ARG A 636 -4.06 27.30 2.39
#